data_AF-A0A0C3A987-F1
#
_entry.id   AF-A0A0C3A987-F1
#
_cell.length_a   1.000
_cell.length_b   1.000
_cell.length_c   1.000
_cell.angle_alpha   90.00
_cell.angle_beta   90.00
_cell.angle_gamma   90.00
#
_symmetry.space_group_name_H-M   'P 1'
#
loop_
_entity.id
_entity.type
_entity.pdbx_description
1 polymer ?
#
loop_
_entity_poly.entity_id
_entity_poly.type
_entity_poly.pdbx_seq_one_letter_code
_entity_poly.pdbx_strand_id
1 'polypeptide(L)'
;MFFSKVSLKRTHRSPGPFPALTAAARCVDDWRAGILRVLHYHHDVAAVAFDPVFGLLAIGTSFGVVRIFGAPGVDVSLDLPKRLRILFLRFSTSTRQLVCIDERNELHVWDLNQHICLPDVNPTETSLTVICVSDISLSPSHTHALVALQTEGIKTYDLLNCQLSPYTIPSLWKLKDEEITQASEMLSPDLAISEKIPLEIVQHPHDLSWIFVVFAGGVVLYDLTKRSVVATFKRFNTRNSAAASVGTLPFRTSSHCLPHATSMAIHPAGHFFAVGYTDGLIGFWAIADDKQPLLFKTNAESNVHENPNQSFQSSENVQTLNLEPIYKLIWCGFPDSMCGGDTALLVLGGSSSANSQSLAVHLLPAFNPTTEKSSPLAQIIRDVMIQTFTSKKVYIYSASTVLSDVYVVPRSSPHFSGAWDPVALIFVCRASSGAQNLEAYKFPPEHFFDIGPTSPVSASSGVDIVDHLDDLFEEMKLDLGQEQLRLPGALRGETDEVISVHTVPIEREVIDNLSRASMAGDELALHGGSAWIDSTSLVQVESVKNESQRLLITVHRNATIRFHDISPQLLVSKQNSPMKTNFPRSFDDLTINVVTVFGDSRVGNATQPDCLKVQSVHLAHESLECSVALESGEVLIYRFQPNSEVQHVVKESDAKIILLDPSLSLGRKFRPYVMLQKRPSIDVLVGFLAVGYADGFVLVVDMRDPSVLHVPPTAHSRNGSSRFPCPNDPVVDGIVSLTWTVSGISSGKLIAVHASGTTSVFKLARAPDTSSYSIVEAVSAMTLPNLLTNCSYMIDSETGASMYADRAGFAAALRGGIMPQRCFWVTASARGAQCQADITGDIVGKVKWDDHKMVNALIVERNGSQSLVAYGNEGEVLVHTIPHLESLHVITLSPKPESPISVDKTGYLVYCDAMTNSRVQSTVTLATLFSSGHAYDDPFTALMEHATTISPQHQSAHTGWTSLLATWFHSTDYMTGERLDSIFAGYDRTVPIGTSNKLQKNQPDPAGFELPTTQPVQTVPFQRLHSALAERGQMLEDLERHLDSLTQGTQDMVAQAKRLAAEQEAKKWFGF
;
A
#
# COMPACT_ATOMS: atom_id res chain seq x y z
N MET A 1 4.66 -51.84 -8.18
CA MET A 1 4.14 -53.01 -7.43
C MET A 1 4.73 -53.00 -6.03
N PHE A 2 3.94 -52.63 -5.01
CA PHE A 2 3.98 -53.16 -3.64
C PHE A 2 2.78 -52.52 -2.92
N PHE A 3 1.64 -53.19 -3.02
CA PHE A 3 0.38 -52.82 -2.36
C PHE A 3 0.41 -53.33 -0.91
N SER A 4 0.37 -52.45 0.09
CA SER A 4 -0.04 -52.84 1.45
C SER A 4 -1.55 -52.64 1.59
N LYS A 5 -2.30 -53.75 1.42
CA LYS A 5 -3.72 -53.82 1.75
C LYS A 5 -3.89 -53.69 3.27
N VAL A 6 -4.34 -52.53 3.75
CA VAL A 6 -4.93 -52.42 5.09
C VAL A 6 -6.40 -52.86 4.97
N SER A 7 -6.69 -53.98 5.62
CA SER A 7 -8.01 -54.61 5.67
C SER A 7 -8.99 -53.74 6.47
N LEU A 8 -9.97 -53.14 5.79
CA LEU A 8 -11.17 -52.57 6.39
C LEU A 8 -11.98 -53.68 7.06
N LYS A 9 -11.76 -53.93 8.35
CA LYS A 9 -12.71 -54.69 9.18
C LYS A 9 -13.97 -53.84 9.33
N ARG A 10 -15.01 -54.14 8.53
CA ARG A 10 -16.39 -53.75 8.79
C ARG A 10 -16.84 -54.41 10.09
N THR A 11 -16.68 -53.73 11.22
CA THR A 11 -17.37 -54.08 12.46
C THR A 11 -18.82 -53.65 12.33
N HIS A 12 -19.70 -54.60 11.99
CA HIS A 12 -21.13 -54.45 12.25
C HIS A 12 -21.32 -54.36 13.78
N ARG A 13 -21.40 -53.14 14.31
CA ARG A 13 -21.94 -52.88 15.65
C ARG A 13 -23.41 -52.50 15.53
N SER A 14 -24.22 -53.04 16.42
CA SER A 14 -25.60 -52.60 16.68
C SER A 14 -25.68 -51.08 16.76
N PRO A 15 -26.73 -50.44 16.22
CA PRO A 15 -26.88 -48.98 16.32
C PRO A 15 -26.86 -48.61 17.81
N GLY A 16 -25.91 -47.76 18.20
CA GLY A 16 -25.92 -47.14 19.52
C GLY A 16 -27.19 -46.32 19.72
N PRO A 17 -27.50 -45.88 20.96
CA PRO A 17 -28.73 -45.16 21.27
C PRO A 17 -28.84 -43.76 20.61
N PHE A 18 -27.81 -43.30 19.89
CA PHE A 18 -27.74 -41.97 19.28
C PHE A 18 -27.32 -42.06 17.80
N PRO A 19 -27.89 -41.22 16.91
CA PRO A 19 -27.48 -41.15 15.50
C PRO A 19 -26.05 -40.61 15.35
N ALA A 20 -25.33 -41.08 14.33
CA ALA A 20 -24.00 -40.58 14.01
C ALA A 20 -24.09 -39.28 13.20
N LEU A 21 -23.58 -38.18 13.75
CA LEU A 21 -23.60 -36.84 13.13
C LEU A 21 -22.55 -36.67 12.02
N THR A 22 -21.71 -37.68 11.81
CA THR A 22 -20.59 -37.68 10.85
C THR A 22 -20.82 -38.64 9.66
N ALA A 23 -22.06 -38.97 9.32
CA ALA A 23 -22.36 -40.02 8.35
C ALA A 23 -21.87 -39.74 6.92
N ALA A 24 -21.86 -38.48 6.46
CA ALA A 24 -21.40 -38.11 5.12
C ALA A 24 -19.90 -37.74 5.06
N ALA A 25 -19.27 -37.36 6.18
CA ALA A 25 -17.88 -36.91 6.24
C ALA A 25 -16.82 -38.03 6.34
N ARG A 26 -17.19 -39.29 6.04
CA ARG A 26 -16.28 -40.44 6.04
C ARG A 26 -15.51 -40.64 4.72
N CYS A 27 -15.82 -39.86 3.69
CA CYS A 27 -15.17 -39.95 2.40
C CYS A 27 -13.78 -39.28 2.46
N VAL A 28 -12.71 -40.06 2.20
CA VAL A 28 -11.32 -39.54 2.22
C VAL A 28 -11.11 -38.46 1.15
N ASP A 29 -11.79 -38.56 0.01
CA ASP A 29 -11.62 -37.61 -1.10
C ASP A 29 -12.12 -36.20 -0.77
N ASP A 30 -13.01 -36.07 0.22
CA ASP A 30 -13.52 -34.76 0.64
C ASP A 30 -12.47 -33.99 1.46
N TRP A 31 -11.63 -34.67 2.25
CA TRP A 31 -10.67 -34.06 3.20
C TRP A 31 -9.29 -33.81 2.58
N ARG A 32 -9.24 -32.93 1.57
CA ARG A 32 -8.00 -32.56 0.88
C ARG A 32 -7.61 -31.13 1.21
N ALA A 33 -6.70 -30.98 2.18
CA ALA A 33 -6.16 -29.67 2.50
C ALA A 33 -5.38 -29.07 1.33
N GLY A 34 -5.49 -27.76 1.13
CA GLY A 34 -4.81 -27.04 0.06
C GLY A 34 -4.70 -25.55 0.35
N ILE A 35 -3.71 -24.92 -0.27
CA ILE A 35 -3.54 -23.45 -0.25
C ILE A 35 -4.52 -22.86 -1.27
N LEU A 36 -5.26 -21.85 -0.84
CA LEU A 36 -6.16 -21.08 -1.69
C LEU A 36 -5.43 -19.90 -2.33
N ARG A 37 -4.67 -19.13 -1.53
CA ARG A 37 -3.89 -17.98 -2.00
C ARG A 37 -2.85 -17.58 -0.96
N VAL A 38 -1.73 -17.01 -1.41
CA VAL A 38 -0.72 -16.38 -0.54
C VAL A 38 -0.71 -14.88 -0.78
N LEU A 39 -0.82 -14.11 0.30
CA LEU A 39 -0.72 -12.65 0.30
C LEU A 39 0.68 -12.24 0.71
N HIS A 40 1.26 -11.33 -0.06
CA HIS A 40 2.65 -10.94 -0.01
C HIS A 40 2.79 -9.49 0.47
N TYR A 41 3.52 -9.26 1.56
CA TYR A 41 3.79 -7.93 2.11
C TYR A 41 5.29 -7.65 2.09
N HIS A 42 5.70 -6.65 1.30
CA HIS A 42 7.10 -6.33 1.03
C HIS A 42 7.61 -5.21 1.93
N HIS A 43 8.70 -5.47 2.63
CA HIS A 43 9.39 -4.52 3.53
C HIS A 43 10.86 -4.34 3.15
N ASP A 44 11.17 -4.68 1.90
CA ASP A 44 12.52 -4.74 1.35
C ASP A 44 12.62 -4.03 0.00
N VAL A 45 11.81 -2.98 -0.17
CA VAL A 45 11.73 -2.20 -1.40
C VAL A 45 13.07 -1.50 -1.64
N ALA A 46 13.74 -1.84 -2.74
CA ALA A 46 15.04 -1.31 -3.12
C ALA A 46 14.96 -0.28 -4.25
N ALA A 47 13.94 -0.35 -5.10
CA ALA A 47 13.72 0.56 -6.22
C ALA A 47 12.22 0.79 -6.47
N VAL A 48 11.86 1.97 -6.97
CA VAL A 48 10.47 2.34 -7.31
C VAL A 48 10.44 2.96 -8.71
N ALA A 49 9.39 2.66 -9.47
CA ALA A 49 9.09 3.28 -10.75
C ALA A 49 7.59 3.54 -10.88
N PHE A 50 7.22 4.70 -11.42
CA PHE A 50 5.84 5.03 -11.74
C PHE A 50 5.78 5.57 -13.17
N ASP A 51 4.78 5.15 -13.93
CA ASP A 51 4.51 5.69 -15.26
C ASP A 51 3.08 6.25 -15.31
N PRO A 52 2.91 7.56 -15.58
CA PRO A 52 1.59 8.21 -15.60
C PRO A 52 0.77 7.87 -16.85
N VAL A 53 1.42 7.43 -17.93
CA VAL A 53 0.74 7.07 -19.18
C VAL A 53 0.12 5.68 -19.05
N PHE A 54 0.86 4.76 -18.44
CA PHE A 54 0.38 3.42 -18.12
C PHE A 54 -0.50 3.42 -16.87
N GLY A 55 -0.33 4.38 -15.96
CA GLY A 55 -1.04 4.41 -14.68
C GLY A 55 -0.62 3.28 -13.74
N LEU A 56 0.64 2.82 -13.86
CA LEU A 56 1.20 1.67 -13.16
C LEU A 56 2.31 2.11 -12.20
N LEU A 57 2.35 1.46 -11.03
CA LEU A 57 3.42 1.56 -10.04
C LEU A 57 4.17 0.23 -10.01
N ALA A 58 5.48 0.26 -10.17
CA ALA A 58 6.34 -0.91 -9.98
C ALA A 58 7.31 -0.69 -8.81
N ILE A 59 7.52 -1.74 -8.03
CA ILE A 59 8.57 -1.81 -7.02
C ILE A 59 9.54 -2.94 -7.36
N GLY A 60 10.80 -2.76 -7.02
CA GLY A 60 11.84 -3.79 -7.07
C GLY A 60 12.33 -4.06 -5.66
N THR A 61 12.44 -5.33 -5.29
CA THR A 61 12.87 -5.74 -3.95
C THR A 61 14.38 -5.99 -3.86
N SER A 62 14.88 -6.09 -2.63
CA SER A 62 16.25 -6.52 -2.33
C SER A 62 16.53 -7.98 -2.69
N PHE A 63 15.48 -8.74 -2.99
CA PHE A 63 15.53 -10.17 -3.27
C PHE A 63 15.18 -10.53 -4.73
N GLY A 64 15.16 -9.55 -5.62
CA GLY A 64 15.00 -9.77 -7.06
C GLY A 64 13.57 -10.06 -7.51
N VAL A 65 12.58 -9.56 -6.77
CA VAL A 65 11.17 -9.62 -7.15
C VAL A 65 10.74 -8.22 -7.58
N VAL A 66 10.10 -8.11 -8.73
CA VAL A 66 9.44 -6.89 -9.19
C VAL A 66 7.94 -7.06 -9.06
N ARG A 67 7.26 -6.14 -8.39
CA ARG A 67 5.78 -6.15 -8.24
C ARG A 67 5.19 -4.95 -8.95
N ILE A 68 4.18 -5.16 -9.79
CA ILE A 68 3.50 -4.13 -10.58
C ILE A 68 2.05 -4.01 -10.11
N PHE A 69 1.65 -2.79 -9.74
CA PHE A 69 0.33 -2.43 -9.26
C PHE A 69 -0.36 -1.45 -10.22
N GLY A 70 -1.67 -1.60 -10.37
CA GLY A 70 -2.48 -0.75 -11.26
C GLY A 70 -3.90 -0.57 -10.75
N ALA A 71 -4.86 -0.60 -11.68
CA ALA A 71 -6.29 -0.62 -11.40
C ALA A 71 -6.67 -1.80 -10.49
N PRO A 72 -7.87 -1.78 -9.88
CA PRO A 72 -8.27 -2.82 -8.93
C PRO A 72 -8.09 -4.26 -9.45
N GLY A 73 -7.33 -5.08 -8.70
CA GLY A 73 -6.98 -6.45 -9.07
C GLY A 73 -5.72 -6.62 -9.93
N VAL A 74 -5.14 -5.53 -10.45
CA VAL A 74 -3.85 -5.55 -11.15
C VAL A 74 -2.72 -5.59 -10.12
N ASP A 75 -2.21 -6.79 -9.87
CA ASP A 75 -1.07 -7.09 -9.01
C ASP A 75 -0.26 -8.23 -9.64
N VAL A 76 0.86 -7.89 -10.27
CA VAL A 76 1.69 -8.84 -11.04
C VAL A 76 3.08 -8.95 -10.42
N SER A 77 3.56 -10.18 -10.25
CA SER A 77 4.94 -10.46 -9.81
C SER A 77 5.79 -10.87 -11.01
N LEU A 78 6.96 -10.26 -11.15
CA LEU A 78 8.01 -10.66 -12.09
C LEU A 78 9.26 -11.01 -11.29
N ASP A 79 9.69 -12.27 -11.37
CA ASP A 79 10.86 -12.74 -10.65
C ASP A 79 12.11 -12.72 -11.53
N LEU A 80 13.20 -12.16 -11.01
CA LEU A 80 14.51 -12.27 -11.65
C LEU A 80 14.97 -13.74 -11.68
N PRO A 81 15.73 -14.17 -12.71
CA PRO A 81 16.27 -15.54 -12.78
C PRO A 81 17.16 -15.89 -11.58
N LYS A 82 17.81 -14.88 -10.99
CA LYS A 82 18.57 -14.97 -9.74
C LYS A 82 17.99 -13.96 -8.76
N ARG A 83 17.79 -14.39 -7.52
CA ARG A 83 17.29 -13.55 -6.43
C ARG A 83 18.37 -12.58 -5.96
N LEU A 84 18.50 -11.47 -6.66
CA LEU A 84 19.53 -10.44 -6.49
C LEU A 84 18.88 -9.08 -6.25
N ARG A 85 19.53 -8.20 -5.49
CA ARG A 85 18.99 -6.86 -5.22
C ARG A 85 18.81 -6.07 -6.52
N ILE A 86 17.66 -5.44 -6.67
CA ILE A 86 17.40 -4.50 -7.76
C ILE A 86 18.01 -3.14 -7.41
N LEU A 87 18.78 -2.58 -8.33
CA LEU A 87 19.43 -1.27 -8.19
C LEU A 87 18.65 -0.17 -8.92
N PHE A 88 18.22 -0.43 -10.16
CA PHE A 88 17.47 0.51 -10.98
C PHE A 88 16.18 -0.13 -11.49
N LEU A 89 15.10 0.64 -11.51
CA LEU A 89 13.81 0.24 -12.06
C LEU A 89 13.18 1.46 -12.76
N ARG A 90 12.84 1.32 -14.04
CA ARG A 90 12.24 2.39 -14.86
C ARG A 90 11.29 1.82 -15.91
N PHE A 91 10.17 2.50 -16.13
CA PHE A 91 9.32 2.25 -17.28
C PHE A 91 9.88 2.97 -18.52
N SER A 92 9.91 2.27 -19.65
CA SER A 92 10.11 2.87 -20.97
C SER A 92 8.75 3.13 -21.59
N THR A 93 8.27 4.36 -21.50
CA THR A 93 6.94 4.73 -22.02
C THR A 93 6.84 4.55 -23.54
N SER A 94 7.93 4.86 -24.26
CA SER A 94 7.98 4.82 -25.73
C SER A 94 7.92 3.39 -26.29
N THR A 95 8.56 2.42 -25.62
CA THR A 95 8.58 1.01 -26.03
C THR A 95 7.60 0.13 -25.26
N ARG A 96 6.93 0.66 -24.23
CA ARG A 96 6.02 -0.06 -23.33
C ARG A 96 6.69 -1.27 -22.67
N GLN A 97 7.89 -1.04 -22.18
CA GLN A 97 8.70 -2.04 -21.50
C GLN A 97 9.02 -1.61 -20.08
N LEU A 98 9.26 -2.58 -19.21
CA LEU A 98 9.87 -2.35 -17.90
C LEU A 98 11.34 -2.73 -17.96
N VAL A 99 12.20 -1.84 -17.48
CA VAL A 99 13.65 -1.99 -17.47
C VAL A 99 14.12 -2.05 -16.02
N CYS A 100 14.87 -3.09 -15.66
CA CYS A 100 15.56 -3.12 -14.37
C CYS A 100 17.02 -3.55 -14.50
N ILE A 101 17.83 -3.13 -13.53
CA ILE A 101 19.24 -3.51 -13.42
C ILE A 101 19.47 -4.08 -12.03
N ASP A 102 20.08 -5.26 -11.97
CA ASP A 102 20.38 -5.96 -10.72
C ASP A 102 21.76 -5.56 -10.12
N GLU A 103 22.09 -6.07 -8.94
CA GLU A 103 23.37 -5.82 -8.26
C GLU A 103 24.61 -6.39 -8.99
N ARG A 104 24.40 -7.29 -9.97
CA ARG A 104 25.47 -7.79 -10.85
C ARG A 104 25.61 -6.96 -12.12
N ASN A 105 24.85 -5.87 -12.24
CA ASN A 105 24.76 -5.02 -13.43
C ASN A 105 24.19 -5.76 -14.66
N GLU A 106 23.38 -6.81 -14.47
CA GLU A 106 22.59 -7.41 -15.55
C GLU A 106 21.35 -6.52 -15.81
N LEU A 107 21.16 -6.12 -17.07
CA LEU A 107 20.00 -5.37 -17.54
C LEU A 107 18.91 -6.34 -17.95
N HIS A 108 17.75 -6.24 -17.31
CA HIS A 108 16.56 -7.04 -17.55
C HIS A 108 15.47 -6.18 -18.21
N VAL A 109 14.90 -6.66 -19.31
CA VAL A 109 13.83 -5.95 -20.04
C VAL A 109 12.62 -6.87 -20.21
N TRP A 110 11.45 -6.42 -19.76
CA TRP A 110 10.17 -7.10 -19.96
C TRP A 110 9.25 -6.29 -20.87
N ASP A 111 8.62 -6.95 -21.83
CA ASP A 111 7.58 -6.36 -22.69
C ASP A 111 6.22 -6.41 -22.00
N LEU A 112 5.62 -5.24 -21.77
CA LEU A 112 4.33 -5.12 -21.11
C LEU A 112 3.15 -5.28 -22.09
N ASN A 113 3.39 -5.30 -23.41
CA ASN A 113 2.34 -5.48 -24.42
C ASN A 113 1.83 -6.92 -24.52
N GLN A 114 2.43 -7.88 -23.80
CA GLN A 114 1.92 -9.23 -23.75
C GLN A 114 0.49 -9.17 -23.19
N HIS A 115 -0.48 -9.38 -24.08
CA HIS A 115 -1.87 -8.94 -23.91
C HIS A 115 -2.54 -9.43 -22.63
N ILE A 116 -2.01 -10.50 -22.04
CA ILE A 116 -2.49 -11.12 -20.83
C ILE A 116 -1.29 -11.72 -20.09
N CYS A 117 -0.93 -11.15 -18.94
CA CYS A 117 -0.04 -11.81 -18.00
C CYS A 117 -0.83 -12.94 -17.34
N LEU A 118 -0.41 -14.17 -17.60
CA LEU A 118 -0.98 -15.36 -16.99
C LEU A 118 -0.33 -15.57 -15.62
N PRO A 119 -1.10 -16.02 -14.61
CA PRO A 119 -0.48 -16.58 -13.41
C PRO A 119 0.45 -17.73 -13.85
N ASP A 120 1.68 -17.72 -13.36
CA ASP A 120 2.78 -18.67 -13.66
C ASP A 120 3.57 -18.48 -14.96
N VAL A 121 3.24 -17.49 -15.81
CA VAL A 121 4.06 -17.20 -17.00
C VAL A 121 4.79 -15.87 -16.81
N ASN A 122 6.08 -15.95 -16.48
CA ASN A 122 6.93 -14.78 -16.53
C ASN A 122 6.97 -14.27 -17.98
N PRO A 123 6.64 -12.98 -18.23
CA PRO A 123 6.76 -12.40 -19.55
C PRO A 123 8.20 -12.54 -20.04
N THR A 124 8.36 -12.63 -21.37
CA THR A 124 9.67 -12.85 -21.98
C THR A 124 10.66 -11.78 -21.54
N GLU A 125 11.68 -12.22 -20.81
CA GLU A 125 12.77 -11.39 -20.34
C GLU A 125 13.95 -11.48 -21.30
N THR A 126 14.54 -10.34 -21.64
CA THR A 126 15.87 -10.32 -22.27
C THR A 126 16.86 -9.77 -21.27
N SER A 127 17.87 -10.55 -20.91
CA SER A 127 18.93 -10.16 -19.99
C SER A 127 20.25 -9.91 -20.73
N LEU A 128 20.94 -8.82 -20.42
CA LEU A 128 22.26 -8.51 -20.96
C LEU A 128 23.19 -7.99 -19.87
N THR A 129 24.41 -8.49 -19.82
CA THR A 129 25.41 -8.01 -18.85
C THR A 129 25.93 -6.65 -19.27
N VAL A 130 25.72 -5.65 -18.42
CA VAL A 130 26.37 -4.34 -18.47
C VAL A 130 27.38 -4.30 -17.31
N ILE A 131 28.40 -3.44 -17.35
CA ILE A 131 29.45 -3.42 -16.31
C ILE A 131 29.47 -2.07 -15.61
N CYS A 132 29.29 -2.08 -14.28
CA CYS A 132 29.41 -0.92 -13.39
C CYS A 132 28.54 0.28 -13.83
N VAL A 133 27.22 0.10 -13.82
CA VAL A 133 26.26 1.15 -14.17
C VAL A 133 26.16 2.17 -13.05
N SER A 134 26.23 3.46 -13.38
CA SER A 134 26.01 4.56 -12.43
C SER A 134 24.61 5.17 -12.54
N ASP A 135 24.07 5.29 -13.74
CA ASP A 135 22.71 5.80 -13.99
C ASP A 135 22.16 5.28 -15.33
N ILE A 136 20.83 5.29 -15.47
CA ILE A 136 20.11 4.97 -16.71
C ILE A 136 19.03 6.02 -16.98
N SER A 137 19.14 6.68 -18.13
CA SER A 137 18.17 7.69 -18.60
C SER A 137 17.34 7.14 -19.76
N LEU A 138 16.01 7.22 -19.59
CA LEU A 138 15.02 6.86 -20.59
C LEU A 138 14.26 8.10 -21.05
N SER A 139 13.82 8.12 -22.30
CA SER A 139 13.01 9.22 -22.84
C SER A 139 11.64 8.70 -23.31
N PRO A 140 10.55 9.43 -23.04
CA PRO A 140 9.27 9.14 -23.67
C PRO A 140 9.26 9.46 -25.18
N SER A 141 10.25 10.24 -25.66
CA SER A 141 10.29 10.72 -27.04
C SER A 141 11.09 9.83 -28.00
N HIS A 142 11.98 8.96 -27.51
CA HIS A 142 12.81 8.07 -28.32
C HIS A 142 12.94 6.69 -27.68
N THR A 143 13.50 5.72 -28.39
CA THR A 143 13.45 4.30 -27.98
C THR A 143 14.78 3.74 -27.47
N HIS A 144 15.82 4.58 -27.39
CA HIS A 144 17.09 4.20 -26.81
C HIS A 144 17.19 4.55 -25.31
N ALA A 145 17.88 3.71 -24.55
CA ALA A 145 18.33 4.02 -23.20
C ALA A 145 19.77 4.55 -23.24
N LEU A 146 20.05 5.60 -22.45
CA LEU A 146 21.40 6.08 -22.20
C LEU A 146 21.87 5.48 -20.87
N VAL A 147 22.93 4.68 -20.91
CA VAL A 147 23.46 3.98 -19.74
C VAL A 147 24.82 4.56 -19.37
N ALA A 148 24.88 5.27 -18.25
CA ALA A 148 26.11 5.82 -17.70
C ALA A 148 26.91 4.72 -17.01
N LEU A 149 28.20 4.62 -17.33
CA LEU A 149 29.13 3.63 -16.79
C LEU A 149 30.23 4.33 -15.99
N GLN A 150 30.68 3.70 -14.90
CA GLN A 150 31.71 4.28 -14.04
C GLN A 150 33.07 4.47 -14.74
N THR A 151 33.39 3.67 -15.77
CA THR A 151 34.75 3.63 -16.37
C THR A 151 34.80 4.06 -17.83
N GLU A 152 33.77 3.74 -18.63
CA GLU A 152 33.78 3.83 -20.11
C GLU A 152 32.91 4.96 -20.70
N GLY A 153 32.36 5.87 -19.89
CA GLY A 153 31.47 6.94 -20.36
C GLY A 153 30.01 6.49 -20.44
N ILE A 154 29.27 6.87 -21.49
CA ILE A 154 27.86 6.55 -21.66
C ILE A 154 27.67 5.68 -22.90
N LYS A 155 27.03 4.52 -22.74
CA LYS A 155 26.62 3.65 -23.86
C LYS A 155 25.15 3.89 -24.19
N THR A 156 24.80 3.72 -25.46
CA THR A 156 23.40 3.77 -25.90
C THR A 156 22.91 2.36 -26.18
N TYR A 157 21.67 2.08 -25.78
CA TYR A 157 21.07 0.75 -25.88
C TYR A 157 19.72 0.86 -26.58
N ASP A 158 19.54 0.10 -27.66
CA ASP A 158 18.30 0.04 -28.41
C ASP A 158 17.33 -0.91 -27.70
N LEU A 159 16.30 -0.35 -27.05
CA LEU A 159 15.31 -1.14 -26.31
C LEU A 159 14.34 -1.90 -27.23
N LEU A 160 14.15 -1.45 -28.47
CA LEU A 160 13.28 -2.16 -29.43
C LEU A 160 13.94 -3.44 -29.94
N ASN A 161 15.24 -3.38 -30.23
CA ASN A 161 15.99 -4.52 -30.75
C ASN A 161 16.77 -5.28 -29.65
N CYS A 162 16.69 -4.82 -28.40
CA CYS A 162 17.45 -5.33 -27.26
C CYS A 162 18.95 -5.51 -27.56
N GLN A 163 19.60 -4.46 -28.08
CA GLN A 163 21.01 -4.51 -28.47
C GLN A 163 21.76 -3.21 -28.16
N LEU A 164 23.07 -3.32 -27.94
CA LEU A 164 23.94 -2.15 -27.83
C LEU A 164 23.99 -1.40 -29.17
N SER A 165 23.79 -0.09 -29.11
CA SER A 165 23.88 0.79 -30.26
C SER A 165 25.32 1.24 -30.53
N PRO A 166 25.67 1.53 -31.80
CA PRO A 166 27.01 1.97 -32.17
C PRO A 166 27.36 3.36 -31.63
N TYR A 167 26.37 4.18 -31.27
CA TYR A 167 26.60 5.49 -30.69
C TYR A 167 27.08 5.37 -29.24
N THR A 168 28.27 5.88 -28.95
CA THR A 168 28.84 5.91 -27.60
C THR A 168 29.36 7.30 -27.28
N ILE A 169 29.11 7.77 -26.06
CA ILE A 169 29.64 9.04 -25.56
C ILE A 169 30.86 8.72 -24.69
N PRO A 170 32.06 9.21 -25.04
CA PRO A 170 33.25 9.01 -24.22
C PRO A 170 33.10 9.72 -22.85
N SER A 171 34.00 9.44 -21.92
CA SER A 171 34.04 10.17 -20.64
C SER A 171 34.33 11.66 -20.89
N LEU A 172 33.27 12.48 -20.80
CA LEU A 172 33.32 13.91 -21.14
C LEU A 172 34.27 14.68 -20.20
N TRP A 173 34.29 14.32 -18.92
CA TRP A 173 35.17 14.97 -17.94
C TRP A 173 36.64 14.66 -18.19
N LYS A 174 37.00 13.44 -18.62
CA LYS A 174 38.38 13.07 -18.98
C LYS A 174 38.91 13.91 -20.14
N LEU A 175 38.10 14.06 -21.19
CA LEU A 175 38.48 14.87 -22.36
C LEU A 175 38.77 16.31 -21.95
N LYS A 176 37.99 16.86 -21.02
CA LYS A 176 38.19 18.22 -20.52
C LYS A 176 39.39 18.34 -19.58
N ASP A 177 39.56 17.40 -18.65
CA ASP A 177 40.73 17.37 -17.77
C ASP A 177 42.02 17.28 -18.56
N GLU A 178 42.07 16.54 -19.68
CA GLU A 178 43.24 16.49 -20.56
C GLU A 178 43.51 17.85 -21.22
N GLU A 179 42.49 18.58 -21.67
CA GLU A 179 42.63 19.96 -22.16
C GLU A 179 43.11 20.94 -21.07
N ILE A 180 42.58 20.81 -19.85
CA ILE A 180 42.91 21.70 -18.72
C ILE A 180 44.30 21.37 -18.15
N THR A 181 44.66 20.09 -18.06
CA THR A 181 45.96 19.61 -17.54
C THR A 181 47.09 19.96 -18.52
N GLN A 182 46.83 20.00 -19.83
CA GLN A 182 47.78 20.55 -20.82
C GLN A 182 48.02 22.05 -20.62
N ALA A 183 47.12 22.76 -19.94
CA ALA A 183 47.22 24.20 -19.65
C ALA A 183 47.67 24.53 -18.21
N SER A 184 47.73 23.56 -17.29
CA SER A 184 48.14 23.77 -15.90
C SER A 184 48.73 22.51 -15.28
N GLU A 185 50.05 22.51 -15.13
CA GLU A 185 50.78 21.56 -14.31
C GLU A 185 50.47 21.84 -12.82
N MET A 186 49.57 21.10 -12.17
CA MET A 186 49.59 20.77 -10.72
C MET A 186 48.23 20.28 -10.21
N LEU A 187 47.92 18.98 -10.27
CA LEU A 187 46.96 18.32 -9.36
C LEU A 187 47.36 16.86 -9.08
N SER A 188 47.06 16.38 -7.87
CA SER A 188 47.41 15.05 -7.36
C SER A 188 46.50 13.93 -7.90
N PRO A 189 47.02 12.70 -8.11
CA PRO A 189 46.35 11.65 -8.90
C PRO A 189 45.15 10.94 -8.25
N ASP A 190 45.06 10.84 -6.92
CA ASP A 190 44.08 9.95 -6.27
C ASP A 190 42.65 10.53 -6.14
N LEU A 191 42.51 11.86 -6.10
CA LEU A 191 41.19 12.56 -6.08
C LEU A 191 40.59 12.71 -7.49
N ALA A 192 41.42 12.63 -8.53
CA ALA A 192 41.00 12.84 -9.92
C ALA A 192 40.10 11.72 -10.46
N ILE A 193 40.05 10.55 -9.81
CA ILE A 193 39.26 9.40 -10.30
C ILE A 193 37.76 9.62 -10.00
N SER A 194 37.42 10.14 -8.82
CA SER A 194 36.01 10.36 -8.43
C SER A 194 35.34 11.46 -9.25
N GLU A 195 36.08 12.50 -9.64
CA GLU A 195 35.58 13.60 -10.48
C GLU A 195 35.16 13.14 -11.89
N LYS A 196 35.64 11.98 -12.35
CA LYS A 196 35.47 11.50 -13.73
C LYS A 196 34.29 10.55 -13.91
N ILE A 197 33.66 10.13 -12.82
CA ILE A 197 32.54 9.18 -12.83
C ILE A 197 31.24 9.96 -13.12
N PRO A 198 30.50 9.62 -14.20
CA PRO A 198 29.19 10.21 -14.43
C PRO A 198 28.21 9.71 -13.36
N LEU A 199 27.54 10.64 -12.68
CA LEU A 199 26.61 10.37 -11.58
C LEU A 199 25.16 10.30 -12.04
N GLU A 200 24.74 11.22 -12.92
CA GLU A 200 23.34 11.40 -13.33
C GLU A 200 23.27 11.95 -14.77
N ILE A 201 22.30 11.49 -15.56
CA ILE A 201 21.99 12.03 -16.90
C ILE A 201 20.60 12.70 -16.88
N VAL A 202 20.56 14.01 -17.11
CA VAL A 202 19.31 14.79 -17.16
C VAL A 202 19.05 15.27 -18.59
N GLN A 203 17.88 14.95 -19.15
CA GLN A 203 17.49 15.42 -20.49
C GLN A 203 16.97 16.85 -20.43
N HIS A 204 17.27 17.64 -21.47
CA HIS A 204 16.70 18.99 -21.56
C HIS A 204 15.18 18.91 -21.84
N PRO A 205 14.34 19.68 -21.11
CA PRO A 205 12.89 19.50 -21.12
C PRO A 205 12.22 19.82 -22.46
N HIS A 206 12.85 20.63 -23.31
CA HIS A 206 12.29 21.08 -24.59
C HIS A 206 13.15 20.74 -25.82
N ASP A 207 14.41 20.35 -25.63
CA ASP A 207 15.37 20.13 -26.73
C ASP A 207 15.96 18.74 -26.59
N LEU A 208 15.49 17.83 -27.42
CA LEU A 208 15.92 16.43 -27.37
C LEU A 208 17.39 16.23 -27.78
N SER A 209 18.02 17.21 -28.43
CA SER A 209 19.43 17.12 -28.80
C SER A 209 20.38 17.29 -27.62
N TRP A 210 19.91 17.88 -26.52
CA TRP A 210 20.75 18.27 -25.40
C TRP A 210 20.52 17.40 -24.17
N ILE A 211 21.63 16.96 -23.58
CA ILE A 211 21.65 16.28 -22.28
C ILE A 211 22.66 16.94 -21.35
N PHE A 212 22.35 16.92 -20.06
CA PHE A 212 23.28 17.25 -19.00
C PHE A 212 23.83 15.96 -18.42
N VAL A 213 25.15 15.91 -18.25
CA VAL A 213 25.84 14.82 -17.57
C VAL A 213 26.49 15.39 -16.32
N VAL A 214 26.04 14.93 -15.17
CA VAL A 214 26.53 15.35 -13.85
C VAL A 214 27.72 14.49 -13.49
N PHE A 215 28.82 15.13 -13.09
CA PHE A 215 30.02 14.51 -12.55
C PHE A 215 30.29 15.08 -11.17
N ALA A 216 31.07 14.39 -10.34
CA ALA A 216 31.44 14.94 -9.02
C ALA A 216 32.18 16.28 -9.14
N GLY A 217 32.90 16.54 -10.25
CA GLY A 217 33.57 17.82 -10.50
C GLY A 217 32.67 18.97 -11.00
N GLY A 218 31.44 18.69 -11.45
CA GLY A 218 30.52 19.67 -12.03
C GLY A 218 29.62 19.08 -13.13
N VAL A 219 28.98 19.94 -13.93
CA VAL A 219 27.98 19.52 -14.93
C VAL A 219 28.45 19.84 -16.35
N VAL A 220 28.25 18.90 -17.28
CA VAL A 220 28.55 19.09 -18.71
C VAL A 220 27.27 19.06 -19.53
N LEU A 221 27.05 20.08 -20.36
CA LEU A 221 25.99 20.09 -21.38
C LEU A 221 26.55 19.54 -22.70
N TYR A 222 25.91 18.52 -23.24
CA TYR A 222 26.38 17.79 -24.43
C TYR A 222 25.30 17.75 -25.52
N ASP A 223 25.71 17.99 -26.76
CA ASP A 223 24.86 17.93 -27.95
C ASP A 223 25.01 16.55 -28.63
N LEU A 224 23.95 15.75 -28.56
CA LEU A 224 23.86 14.40 -29.12
C LEU A 224 23.95 14.38 -30.65
N THR A 225 23.59 15.47 -31.30
CA THR A 225 23.54 15.54 -32.77
C THR A 225 24.91 15.90 -33.34
N LYS A 226 25.57 16.89 -32.70
CA LYS A 226 26.91 17.36 -33.08
C LYS A 226 28.03 16.54 -32.45
N ARG A 227 27.71 15.70 -31.47
CA ARG A 227 28.65 14.90 -30.67
C ARG A 227 29.70 15.75 -29.96
N SER A 228 29.33 16.93 -29.49
CA SER A 228 30.25 17.91 -28.91
C SER A 228 29.76 18.45 -27.58
N VAL A 229 30.71 18.81 -26.70
CA VAL A 229 30.41 19.56 -25.47
C VAL A 229 29.99 20.98 -25.83
N VAL A 230 28.85 21.42 -25.32
CA VAL A 230 28.31 22.78 -25.51
C VAL A 230 28.82 23.72 -24.43
N ALA A 231 28.72 23.30 -23.16
CA ALA A 231 29.11 24.10 -22.01
C ALA A 231 29.56 23.21 -20.84
N THR A 232 30.37 23.75 -19.94
CA THR A 232 30.82 23.06 -18.71
C THR A 232 30.67 23.99 -17.52
N PHE A 233 29.87 23.57 -16.55
CA PHE A 233 29.54 24.34 -15.35
C PHE A 233 30.35 23.79 -14.18
N LYS A 234 31.38 24.55 -13.77
CA LYS A 234 32.28 24.16 -12.67
C LYS A 234 32.27 25.23 -11.58
N ARG A 235 32.13 24.80 -10.34
CA ARG A 235 32.29 25.69 -9.17
C ARG A 235 33.77 26.01 -8.98
N PHE A 236 34.11 27.30 -8.90
CA PHE A 236 35.46 27.76 -8.58
C PHE A 236 35.55 28.23 -7.12
N ASN A 237 36.71 28.06 -6.48
CA ASN A 237 36.92 28.43 -5.08
C ASN A 237 37.35 29.91 -5.00
N THR A 238 36.52 30.80 -4.46
CA THR A 238 36.92 32.20 -4.21
C THR A 238 37.69 32.30 -2.89
N ARG A 239 38.88 31.73 -2.81
CA ARG A 239 39.75 31.90 -1.63
C ARG A 239 41.20 32.17 -2.01
N ASN A 240 41.43 33.23 -2.77
CA ASN A 240 42.74 33.84 -2.94
C ASN A 240 42.68 35.33 -2.58
N SER A 241 42.75 35.63 -1.28
CA SER A 241 43.29 36.91 -0.82
C SER A 241 44.61 36.62 -0.10
N ALA A 242 45.71 36.96 -0.74
CA ALA A 242 47.03 36.93 -0.14
C ALA A 242 47.09 37.90 1.05
N ALA A 243 47.05 37.35 2.27
CA ALA A 243 47.48 38.06 3.47
C ALA A 243 48.56 37.21 4.15
N ALA A 244 49.80 37.48 3.77
CA ALA A 244 50.96 37.05 4.53
C ALA A 244 51.03 37.88 5.82
N SER A 245 50.74 37.26 6.98
CA SER A 245 51.30 37.73 8.25
C SER A 245 51.39 36.58 9.27
N VAL A 246 52.61 36.08 9.40
CA VAL A 246 53.31 35.70 10.64
C VAL A 246 52.50 34.96 11.74
N GLY A 247 52.83 33.68 11.89
CA GLY A 247 53.07 33.12 13.23
C GLY A 247 52.18 31.96 13.67
N THR A 248 52.78 30.76 13.62
CA THR A 248 52.65 29.64 14.60
C THR A 248 51.99 28.35 14.10
N LEU A 249 52.90 27.49 13.60
CA LEU A 249 52.96 26.02 13.59
C LEU A 249 51.89 25.15 12.90
N PRO A 250 52.29 23.99 12.34
CA PRO A 250 51.64 23.35 11.22
C PRO A 250 50.98 22.02 11.60
N PHE A 251 49.69 21.90 11.31
CA PHE A 251 49.05 20.61 11.03
C PHE A 251 48.41 20.71 9.64
N ARG A 252 49.12 20.20 8.62
CA ARG A 252 48.54 19.83 7.32
C ARG A 252 47.79 18.51 7.56
N THR A 253 46.53 18.35 7.16
CA THR A 253 46.05 18.06 5.80
C THR A 253 44.51 18.02 5.92
N SER A 254 43.74 18.68 5.06
CA SER A 254 43.33 18.11 3.79
C SER A 254 43.27 19.15 2.67
N SER A 255 43.54 18.64 1.47
CA SER A 255 43.58 19.26 0.17
C SER A 255 42.50 20.31 -0.11
N HIS A 256 42.86 21.26 -0.99
CA HIS A 256 42.02 22.20 -1.74
C HIS A 256 40.87 21.51 -2.53
N CYS A 257 40.01 20.73 -1.87
CA CYS A 257 38.93 20.01 -2.54
C CYS A 257 37.74 20.97 -2.71
N LEU A 258 37.34 21.19 -3.95
CA LEU A 258 36.06 21.80 -4.27
C LEU A 258 34.95 20.85 -3.80
N PRO A 259 33.85 21.35 -3.21
CA PRO A 259 32.69 20.52 -2.88
C PRO A 259 32.17 19.81 -4.13
N HIS A 260 31.95 18.50 -4.05
CA HIS A 260 31.53 17.72 -5.21
C HIS A 260 30.04 17.94 -5.51
N ALA A 261 29.68 17.95 -6.79
CA ALA A 261 28.29 17.94 -7.21
C ALA A 261 27.68 16.54 -6.94
N THR A 262 26.43 16.52 -6.51
CA THR A 262 25.74 15.29 -6.08
C THR A 262 24.48 14.98 -6.87
N SER A 263 23.70 16.00 -7.25
CA SER A 263 22.44 15.87 -8.00
C SER A 263 22.14 17.16 -8.77
N MET A 264 21.35 17.05 -9.84
CA MET A 264 20.90 18.19 -10.64
C MET A 264 19.38 18.16 -10.87
N ALA A 265 18.75 19.34 -10.87
CA ALA A 265 17.38 19.49 -11.34
C ALA A 265 17.26 20.67 -12.32
N ILE A 266 16.55 20.48 -13.43
CA ILE A 266 16.35 21.52 -14.46
C ILE A 266 14.99 22.17 -14.31
N HIS A 267 14.94 23.50 -14.38
CA HIS A 267 13.69 24.25 -14.35
C HIS A 267 12.82 23.84 -15.57
N PRO A 268 11.49 23.71 -15.43
CA PRO A 268 10.62 23.27 -16.52
C PRO A 268 10.80 24.03 -17.84
N ALA A 269 11.00 25.36 -17.78
CA ALA A 269 11.28 26.19 -18.96
C ALA A 269 12.61 25.90 -19.69
N GLY A 270 13.54 25.13 -19.09
CA GLY A 270 14.80 24.75 -19.73
C GLY A 270 15.84 25.88 -19.84
N HIS A 271 15.76 26.92 -19.01
CA HIS A 271 16.75 28.02 -19.04
C HIS A 271 17.66 28.06 -17.81
N PHE A 272 17.19 27.49 -16.71
CA PHE A 272 17.87 27.47 -15.42
C PHE A 272 17.93 26.05 -14.89
N PHE A 273 18.91 25.78 -14.04
CA PHE A 273 19.00 24.53 -13.31
C PHE A 273 19.66 24.74 -11.96
N ALA A 274 19.42 23.82 -11.05
CA ALA A 274 19.98 23.76 -9.71
C ALA A 274 20.91 22.56 -9.60
N VAL A 275 22.03 22.74 -8.90
CA VAL A 275 23.02 21.69 -8.61
C VAL A 275 23.21 21.61 -7.11
N GLY A 276 23.06 20.41 -6.55
CA GLY A 276 23.35 20.11 -5.16
C GLY A 276 24.81 19.74 -4.95
N TYR A 277 25.34 20.07 -3.78
CA TYR A 277 26.74 19.81 -3.43
C TYR A 277 26.89 19.07 -2.09
N THR A 278 28.07 18.49 -1.87
CA THR A 278 28.42 17.75 -0.64
C THR A 278 28.49 18.62 0.63
N ASP A 279 28.59 19.94 0.48
CA ASP A 279 28.60 20.91 1.59
C ASP A 279 27.18 21.38 1.97
N GLY A 280 26.14 20.80 1.38
CA GLY A 280 24.75 21.13 1.66
C GLY A 280 24.26 22.42 0.97
N LEU A 281 25.06 22.98 0.05
CA LEU A 281 24.65 24.14 -0.76
C LEU A 281 23.97 23.72 -2.06
N ILE A 282 23.09 24.60 -2.54
CA ILE A 282 22.44 24.51 -3.84
C ILE A 282 22.93 25.69 -4.69
N GLY A 283 23.55 25.39 -5.83
CA GLY A 283 23.97 26.39 -6.83
C GLY A 283 22.96 26.49 -7.96
N PHE A 284 22.46 27.69 -8.22
CA PHE A 284 21.58 27.99 -9.35
C PHE A 284 22.38 28.52 -10.52
N TRP A 285 22.15 27.97 -11.71
CA TRP A 285 22.90 28.28 -12.93
C TRP A 285 21.95 28.68 -14.06
N ALA A 286 22.40 29.60 -14.91
CA ALA A 286 21.79 29.86 -16.21
C ALA A 286 22.56 29.07 -17.27
N ILE A 287 21.86 28.42 -18.19
CA ILE A 287 22.51 27.69 -19.30
C ILE A 287 23.34 28.63 -20.18
N ALA A 288 22.95 29.91 -20.27
CA ALA A 288 23.66 30.93 -21.03
C ALA A 288 24.95 31.46 -20.36
N ASP A 289 25.18 31.19 -19.07
CA ASP A 289 26.36 31.65 -18.32
C ASP A 289 27.05 30.45 -17.68
N ASP A 290 28.02 29.88 -18.40
CA ASP A 290 28.81 28.73 -17.97
C ASP A 290 29.97 29.09 -17.03
N LYS A 291 30.23 30.39 -16.84
CA LYS A 291 31.40 30.88 -16.10
C LYS A 291 31.17 30.93 -14.60
N GLN A 292 29.96 31.31 -14.18
CA GLN A 292 29.64 31.49 -12.77
C GLN A 292 28.16 31.21 -12.46
N PRO A 293 27.87 30.67 -11.27
CA PRO A 293 26.50 30.48 -10.82
C PRO A 293 25.81 31.83 -10.62
N LEU A 294 24.48 31.83 -10.75
CA LEU A 294 23.64 32.97 -10.45
C LEU A 294 23.60 33.25 -8.94
N LEU A 295 23.48 32.18 -8.13
CA LEU A 295 23.33 32.26 -6.68
C LEU A 295 23.66 30.92 -6.01
N PHE A 296 24.17 30.96 -4.78
CA PHE A 296 24.18 29.82 -3.86
C PHE A 296 23.20 30.03 -2.71
N LYS A 297 22.48 28.95 -2.35
CA LYS A 297 21.53 28.93 -1.23
C LYS A 297 21.74 27.72 -0.34
N THR A 298 21.42 27.90 0.94
CA THR A 298 21.16 26.81 1.89
C THR A 298 19.66 26.52 1.92
N ASN A 299 19.27 25.37 2.50
CA ASN A 299 17.87 25.02 2.72
C ASN A 299 17.15 26.06 3.62
N ALA A 300 17.84 26.64 4.60
CA ALA A 300 17.31 27.59 5.58
C ALA A 300 17.24 29.06 5.11
N GLU A 301 17.21 29.31 3.80
CA GLU A 301 17.03 30.63 3.17
C GLU A 301 18.08 31.71 3.49
N SER A 302 19.31 31.34 3.87
CA SER A 302 20.42 32.31 3.87
C SER A 302 21.04 32.43 2.47
N ASN A 303 20.85 33.59 1.81
CA ASN A 303 21.54 33.91 0.57
C ASN A 303 23.04 34.05 0.84
N VAL A 304 23.86 33.14 0.32
CA VAL A 304 25.32 33.28 0.38
C VAL A 304 25.78 33.94 -0.92
N HIS A 305 25.83 35.29 -0.92
CA HIS A 305 26.44 36.03 -2.03
C HIS A 305 27.97 35.89 -1.95
N GLU A 306 28.54 34.91 -2.64
CA GLU A 306 29.96 34.94 -2.97
C GLU A 306 30.17 35.91 -4.13
N ASN A 307 30.30 37.20 -3.83
CA ASN A 307 30.72 38.20 -4.80
C ASN A 307 32.25 38.07 -5.00
N PRO A 308 32.78 37.64 -6.17
CA PRO A 308 34.23 37.45 -6.35
C PRO A 308 35.04 38.75 -6.28
N ASN A 309 34.39 39.91 -6.32
CA ASN A 309 35.02 41.24 -6.39
C ASN A 309 34.85 42.11 -5.13
N GLN A 310 34.26 41.62 -4.04
CA GLN A 310 34.19 42.36 -2.78
C GLN A 310 35.10 41.72 -1.74
N SER A 311 36.21 42.38 -1.46
CA SER A 311 37.05 42.09 -0.29
C SER A 311 36.22 42.26 0.98
N PHE A 312 35.87 41.15 1.64
CA PHE A 312 35.23 41.18 2.94
C PHE A 312 36.13 41.89 3.96
N GLN A 313 35.69 43.06 4.44
CA GLN A 313 36.11 43.53 5.74
C GLN A 313 35.45 42.62 6.77
N SER A 314 36.30 42.04 7.63
CA SER A 314 36.01 41.15 8.73
C SER A 314 34.66 41.42 9.44
N SER A 315 33.68 40.56 9.20
CA SER A 315 32.61 40.26 10.16
C SER A 315 32.87 38.88 10.74
N GLU A 316 33.38 38.85 11.97
CA GLU A 316 33.47 37.67 12.82
C GLU A 316 32.05 37.14 13.10
N ASN A 317 31.64 36.05 12.43
CA ASN A 317 30.66 35.04 12.87
C ASN A 317 30.09 34.25 11.66
N VAL A 318 30.93 33.50 10.96
CA VAL A 318 30.44 32.38 10.14
C VAL A 318 30.71 31.11 10.94
N GLN A 319 29.73 30.71 11.76
CA GLN A 319 29.68 29.34 12.24
C GLN A 319 29.64 28.44 11.00
N THR A 320 30.63 27.56 10.85
CA THR A 320 30.62 26.52 9.83
C THR A 320 29.43 25.61 10.12
N LEU A 321 28.31 25.85 9.45
CA LEU A 321 27.12 24.99 9.54
C LEU A 321 27.54 23.61 9.03
N ASN A 322 27.59 22.61 9.91
CA ASN A 322 27.75 21.21 9.53
C ASN A 322 26.44 20.74 8.89
N LEU A 323 26.23 21.07 7.63
CA LEU A 323 25.08 20.63 6.83
C LEU A 323 25.37 19.25 6.24
N GLU A 324 24.32 18.44 6.10
CA GLU A 324 24.41 17.22 5.31
C GLU A 324 24.48 17.53 3.80
N PRO A 325 25.05 16.64 2.97
CA PRO A 325 25.02 16.76 1.52
C PRO A 325 23.60 16.93 0.98
N ILE A 326 23.46 17.64 -0.15
CA ILE A 326 22.23 17.55 -0.95
C ILE A 326 22.22 16.18 -1.61
N TYR A 327 21.26 15.32 -1.27
CA TYR A 327 21.18 13.96 -1.81
C TYR A 327 20.42 13.90 -3.13
N LYS A 328 19.35 14.70 -3.27
CA LYS A 328 18.50 14.70 -4.47
C LYS A 328 17.76 16.02 -4.64
N LEU A 329 17.66 16.48 -5.88
CA LEU A 329 16.86 17.63 -6.29
C LEU A 329 15.82 17.22 -7.33
N ILE A 330 14.58 17.72 -7.20
CA ILE A 330 13.54 17.54 -8.23
C ILE A 330 12.85 18.88 -8.45
N TRP A 331 12.78 19.35 -9.69
CA TRP A 331 12.14 20.62 -10.03
C TRP A 331 10.80 20.36 -10.73
N CYS A 332 9.72 20.59 -10.00
CA CYS A 332 8.37 20.34 -10.46
C CYS A 332 7.78 21.57 -11.18
N GLY A 333 7.10 21.32 -12.29
CA GLY A 333 6.29 22.30 -13.00
C GLY A 333 4.79 22.02 -12.82
N PHE A 334 3.97 23.07 -12.90
CA PHE A 334 2.52 23.01 -12.86
C PHE A 334 1.93 23.56 -14.17
N PRO A 335 0.67 23.25 -14.52
CA PRO A 335 0.05 23.72 -15.76
C PRO A 335 0.18 25.23 -15.99
N ASP A 336 0.08 26.03 -14.92
CA ASP A 336 0.24 27.49 -15.00
C ASP A 336 1.70 27.95 -15.19
N SER A 337 2.70 27.13 -14.80
CA SER A 337 4.13 27.48 -14.88
C SER A 337 4.59 27.77 -16.31
N MET A 338 3.97 27.14 -17.31
CA MET A 338 4.29 27.37 -18.73
C MET A 338 3.81 28.76 -19.22
N CYS A 339 2.83 29.34 -18.54
CA CYS A 339 2.33 30.70 -18.78
C CYS A 339 2.96 31.72 -17.83
N GLY A 340 4.08 31.38 -17.17
CA GLY A 340 4.70 32.22 -16.15
C GLY A 340 3.98 32.14 -14.79
N GLY A 341 3.59 30.93 -14.38
CA GLY A 341 3.16 30.59 -13.03
C GLY A 341 4.30 30.06 -12.15
N ASP A 342 4.01 29.77 -10.89
CA ASP A 342 4.99 29.33 -9.90
C ASP A 342 5.50 27.91 -10.19
N THR A 343 6.68 27.55 -9.68
CA THR A 343 7.25 26.18 -9.76
C THR A 343 7.66 25.69 -8.37
N ALA A 344 7.92 24.40 -8.19
CA ALA A 344 8.35 23.87 -6.90
C ALA A 344 9.70 23.15 -7.00
N LEU A 345 10.64 23.44 -6.10
CA LEU A 345 11.91 22.73 -5.98
C LEU A 345 11.89 21.86 -4.72
N LEU A 346 11.99 20.55 -4.90
CA LEU A 346 12.10 19.56 -3.83
C LEU A 346 13.58 19.34 -3.52
N VAL A 347 13.93 19.42 -2.24
CA VAL A 347 15.30 19.31 -1.72
C VAL A 347 15.35 18.23 -0.66
N LEU A 348 16.06 17.14 -0.96
CA LEU A 348 16.42 16.10 0.01
C LEU A 348 17.87 16.33 0.47
N GLY A 349 18.07 16.52 1.77
CA GLY A 349 19.37 16.85 2.37
C GLY A 349 19.55 18.36 2.63
N GLY A 350 20.79 18.79 2.89
CA GLY A 350 21.11 20.20 3.14
C GLY A 350 20.62 20.77 4.48
N SER A 351 20.09 19.94 5.37
CA SER A 351 19.65 20.34 6.70
C SER A 351 20.74 20.08 7.75
N SER A 352 20.58 20.67 8.94
CA SER A 352 21.42 20.30 10.08
C SER A 352 21.07 18.87 10.52
N SER A 353 22.04 18.14 11.08
CA SER A 353 21.94 16.69 11.37
C SER A 353 20.77 16.25 12.29
N ALA A 354 19.99 17.19 12.84
CA ALA A 354 18.78 16.92 13.61
C ALA A 354 17.55 16.57 12.74
N ASN A 355 17.52 16.96 11.45
CA ASN A 355 16.32 16.89 10.59
C ASN A 355 16.43 15.90 9.40
N SER A 356 17.20 14.81 9.54
CA SER A 356 17.47 13.83 8.46
C SER A 356 16.26 12.99 7.99
N GLN A 357 15.07 13.26 8.53
CA GLN A 357 13.80 12.60 8.20
C GLN A 357 12.90 13.47 7.31
N SER A 358 13.39 14.60 6.82
CA SER A 358 12.56 15.62 6.18
C SER A 358 12.88 15.89 4.72
N LEU A 359 11.86 16.30 3.96
CA LEU A 359 11.97 16.81 2.59
C LEU A 359 11.48 18.26 2.55
N ALA A 360 12.33 19.18 2.12
CA ALA A 360 11.95 20.57 1.96
C ALA A 360 11.41 20.84 0.55
N VAL A 361 10.32 21.60 0.45
CA VAL A 361 9.68 22.00 -0.80
C VAL A 361 9.61 23.51 -0.86
N HIS A 362 10.35 24.10 -1.80
CA HIS A 362 10.36 25.54 -2.03
C HIS A 362 9.43 25.89 -3.18
N LEU A 363 8.39 26.69 -2.91
CA LEU A 363 7.56 27.29 -3.96
C LEU A 363 8.28 28.52 -4.51
N LEU A 364 8.67 28.48 -5.77
CA LEU A 364 9.44 29.50 -6.45
C LEU A 364 8.55 30.36 -7.38
N PRO A 365 8.73 31.70 -7.39
CA PRO A 365 8.00 32.59 -8.29
C PRO A 365 8.20 32.25 -9.76
N ALA A 366 7.19 32.57 -10.55
CA ALA A 366 7.35 32.72 -11.98
C ALA A 366 8.49 33.67 -12.38
N PHE A 367 9.24 33.28 -13.41
CA PHE A 367 10.18 34.17 -14.09
C PHE A 367 9.46 35.16 -15.01
N ASN A 368 9.17 36.35 -14.49
CA ASN A 368 8.57 37.46 -15.23
C ASN A 368 9.41 38.74 -15.08
N PRO A 369 10.34 39.04 -16.00
CA PRO A 369 11.09 40.30 -15.96
C PRO A 369 10.15 41.49 -16.24
N THR A 370 9.92 42.34 -15.24
CA THR A 370 9.24 43.62 -15.41
C THR A 370 10.22 44.64 -15.98
N THR A 371 9.82 45.35 -17.04
CA THR A 371 10.65 46.39 -17.64
C THR A 371 10.55 47.69 -16.85
N GLU A 372 11.45 47.90 -15.90
CA GLU A 372 11.73 49.24 -15.39
C GLU A 372 12.97 49.85 -16.06
N LYS A 373 12.89 51.16 -16.37
CA LYS A 373 13.65 51.83 -17.45
C LYS A 373 14.99 52.46 -17.02
N SER A 374 15.75 51.95 -16.04
CA SER A 374 16.88 52.73 -15.48
C SER A 374 18.23 52.03 -15.22
N SER A 375 18.44 50.76 -15.59
CA SER A 375 19.74 50.07 -15.43
C SER A 375 20.15 49.23 -16.65
N PRO A 376 21.42 48.75 -16.75
CA PRO A 376 21.87 47.94 -17.88
C PRO A 376 21.07 46.64 -17.96
N LEU A 377 20.50 46.32 -19.13
CA LEU A 377 19.60 45.17 -19.34
C LEU A 377 20.14 43.85 -18.78
N ALA A 378 21.44 43.58 -18.92
CA ALA A 378 22.06 42.35 -18.43
C ALA A 378 22.05 42.21 -16.89
N GLN A 379 22.22 43.32 -16.17
CA GLN A 379 22.21 43.30 -14.69
C GLN A 379 20.78 43.18 -14.17
N ILE A 380 19.82 43.90 -14.77
CA ILE A 380 18.39 43.77 -14.45
C ILE A 380 17.94 42.33 -14.62
N ILE A 381 18.28 41.72 -15.76
CA ILE A 381 17.89 40.35 -16.07
C ILE A 381 18.50 39.38 -15.03
N ARG A 382 19.78 39.56 -14.66
CA ARG A 382 20.42 38.74 -13.62
C ARG A 382 19.74 38.91 -12.26
N ASP A 383 19.41 40.13 -11.86
CA ASP A 383 18.76 40.41 -10.59
C ASP A 383 17.34 39.82 -10.54
N VAL A 384 16.57 39.91 -11.64
CA VAL A 384 15.27 39.24 -11.78
C VAL A 384 15.43 37.72 -11.72
N MET A 385 16.44 37.15 -12.39
CA MET A 385 16.72 35.71 -12.31
C MET A 385 16.99 35.29 -10.85
N ILE A 386 17.80 36.07 -10.11
CA ILE A 386 18.07 35.81 -8.70
C ILE A 386 16.78 35.88 -7.86
N GLN A 387 15.90 36.84 -8.15
CA GLN A 387 14.61 36.97 -7.47
C GLN A 387 13.72 35.73 -7.67
N THR A 388 13.76 35.07 -8.82
CA THR A 388 12.99 33.82 -9.05
C THR A 388 13.42 32.63 -8.22
N PHE A 389 14.62 32.67 -7.64
CA PHE A 389 15.07 31.63 -6.74
C PHE A 389 14.72 31.92 -5.28
N THR A 390 14.11 33.06 -4.97
CA THR A 390 13.61 33.40 -3.62
C THR A 390 12.29 32.70 -3.38
N SER A 391 12.26 31.76 -2.44
CA SER A 391 11.04 31.01 -2.13
C SER A 391 9.94 31.96 -1.65
N LYS A 392 8.73 31.76 -2.19
CA LYS A 392 7.51 32.42 -1.70
C LYS A 392 7.01 31.76 -0.43
N LYS A 393 7.04 30.42 -0.42
CA LYS A 393 6.60 29.55 0.67
C LYS A 393 7.53 28.35 0.73
N VAL A 394 7.78 27.84 1.93
CA VAL A 394 8.50 26.59 2.16
C VAL A 394 7.58 25.65 2.92
N TYR A 395 7.54 24.39 2.51
CA TYR A 395 6.82 23.33 3.22
C TYR A 395 7.76 22.16 3.48
N ILE A 396 7.71 21.59 4.68
CA ILE A 396 8.56 20.48 5.09
C ILE A 396 7.68 19.25 5.27
N TYR A 397 7.94 18.21 4.49
CA TYR A 397 7.37 16.89 4.73
C TYR A 397 8.23 16.11 5.71
N SER A 398 7.59 15.34 6.60
CA SER A 398 8.25 14.56 7.64
C SER A 398 7.92 13.08 7.44
N ALA A 399 8.95 12.28 7.18
CA ALA A 399 8.82 10.83 7.05
C ALA A 399 8.75 10.17 8.45
N SER A 400 8.15 8.98 8.53
CA SER A 400 8.10 8.24 9.81
C SER A 400 9.47 7.74 10.31
N THR A 401 10.40 7.51 9.37
CA THR A 401 11.78 7.06 9.63
C THR A 401 12.77 7.78 8.71
N VAL A 402 14.02 7.30 8.59
CA VAL A 402 15.04 8.00 7.81
C VAL A 402 14.69 7.99 6.32
N LEU A 403 14.44 9.16 5.75
CA LEU A 403 14.10 9.32 4.35
C LEU A 403 15.33 9.03 3.48
N SER A 404 15.26 7.97 2.68
CA SER A 404 16.35 7.52 1.83
C SER A 404 16.26 8.01 0.39
N ASP A 405 15.04 8.08 -0.16
CA ASP A 405 14.80 8.54 -1.52
C ASP A 405 13.35 9.05 -1.67
N VAL A 406 13.11 9.86 -2.71
CA VAL A 406 11.79 10.44 -3.03
C VAL A 406 11.48 10.30 -4.51
N TYR A 407 10.24 9.94 -4.82
CA TYR A 407 9.69 9.84 -6.17
C TYR A 407 8.45 10.72 -6.28
N VAL A 408 8.30 11.35 -7.43
CA VAL A 408 7.12 12.15 -7.78
C VAL A 408 6.15 11.30 -8.61
N VAL A 409 4.85 11.53 -8.45
CA VAL A 409 3.78 10.84 -9.18
C VAL A 409 3.07 11.85 -10.07
N PRO A 410 3.41 11.94 -11.36
CA PRO A 410 2.74 12.84 -12.30
C PRO A 410 1.28 12.48 -12.51
N ARG A 411 0.46 13.49 -12.82
CA ARG A 411 -0.94 13.27 -13.20
C ARG A 411 -1.10 12.50 -14.51
N SER A 412 -0.32 12.84 -15.54
CA SER A 412 -0.56 12.33 -16.90
C SER A 412 0.65 12.38 -17.85
N SER A 413 1.62 13.29 -17.63
CA SER A 413 2.73 13.50 -18.56
C SER A 413 3.99 12.77 -18.10
N PRO A 414 4.64 11.95 -18.96
CA PRO A 414 5.92 11.31 -18.66
C PRO A 414 7.12 12.24 -18.93
N HIS A 415 6.89 13.44 -19.48
CA HIS A 415 7.93 14.41 -19.81
C HIS A 415 8.53 15.07 -18.55
N PHE A 416 9.57 15.89 -18.73
CA PHE A 416 10.26 16.61 -17.63
C PHE A 416 10.80 15.66 -16.55
N SER A 417 11.33 14.50 -16.97
CA SER A 417 11.76 13.43 -16.05
C SER A 417 10.66 12.99 -15.06
N GLY A 418 9.40 13.08 -15.47
CA GLY A 418 8.25 12.78 -14.61
C GLY A 418 8.05 13.79 -13.48
N ALA A 419 8.46 15.06 -13.64
CA ALA A 419 8.25 16.11 -12.64
C ALA A 419 7.16 17.12 -13.05
N TRP A 420 6.34 16.79 -14.05
CA TRP A 420 5.27 17.67 -14.54
C TRP A 420 3.91 17.37 -13.91
N ASP A 421 3.30 18.38 -13.31
CA ASP A 421 2.02 18.33 -12.59
C ASP A 421 1.89 17.11 -11.66
N PRO A 422 2.81 16.92 -10.70
CA PRO A 422 2.72 15.81 -9.76
C PRO A 422 1.55 15.97 -8.78
N VAL A 423 0.91 14.85 -8.45
CA VAL A 423 -0.26 14.76 -7.55
C VAL A 423 0.08 14.10 -6.21
N ALA A 424 1.22 13.42 -6.14
CA ALA A 424 1.68 12.72 -4.96
C ALA A 424 3.20 12.61 -4.92
N LEU A 425 3.73 12.38 -3.73
CA LEU A 425 5.10 11.97 -3.47
C LEU A 425 5.11 10.56 -2.90
N ILE A 426 6.07 9.74 -3.30
CA ILE A 426 6.36 8.43 -2.71
C ILE A 426 7.73 8.51 -2.04
N PHE A 427 7.78 8.27 -0.75
CA PHE A 427 8.97 8.27 0.08
C PHE A 427 9.47 6.85 0.26
N VAL A 428 10.77 6.65 0.09
CA VAL A 428 11.46 5.41 0.50
C VAL A 428 12.09 5.66 1.85
N CYS A 429 11.51 5.05 2.87
CA CYS A 429 11.90 5.24 4.26
C CYS A 429 12.67 4.02 4.76
N ARG A 430 13.83 4.25 5.39
CA ARG A 430 14.69 3.19 5.93
C ARG A 430 14.60 3.16 7.45
N ALA A 431 14.23 2.01 7.98
CA ALA A 431 14.22 1.81 9.41
C ALA A 431 15.61 1.47 9.96
N SER A 432 15.72 1.47 11.30
CA SER A 432 16.94 1.11 12.03
C SER A 432 17.39 -0.34 11.81
N SER A 433 16.46 -1.24 11.44
CA SER A 433 16.74 -2.65 11.10
C SER A 433 17.44 -2.81 9.74
N GLY A 434 17.40 -1.77 8.89
CA GLY A 434 17.86 -1.81 7.49
C GLY A 434 16.76 -2.13 6.47
N ALA A 435 15.54 -2.49 6.89
CA ALA A 435 14.40 -2.64 6.00
C ALA A 435 13.96 -1.29 5.40
N GLN A 436 13.37 -1.36 4.21
CA GLN A 436 12.99 -0.20 3.40
C GLN A 436 11.52 -0.30 3.02
N ASN A 437 10.79 0.76 3.32
CA ASN A 437 9.35 0.83 3.19
C ASN A 437 8.93 2.05 2.39
N LEU A 438 7.67 2.06 2.00
CA LEU A 438 7.08 3.15 1.26
C LEU A 438 6.05 3.91 2.09
N GLU A 439 6.10 5.23 1.99
CA GLU A 439 5.07 6.16 2.44
C GLU A 439 4.64 7.01 1.24
N ALA A 440 3.37 7.41 1.16
CA ALA A 440 2.90 8.28 0.10
C ALA A 440 2.18 9.49 0.69
N TYR A 441 2.34 10.65 0.06
CA TYR A 441 1.77 11.91 0.51
C TYR A 441 1.16 12.65 -0.68
N LYS A 442 0.06 13.37 -0.44
CA LYS A 442 -0.56 14.25 -1.44
C LYS A 442 0.37 15.41 -1.77
N PHE A 443 0.37 15.81 -3.03
CA PHE A 443 1.17 16.93 -3.51
C PHE A 443 0.42 17.70 -4.61
N PRO A 444 0.56 19.02 -4.72
CA PRO A 444 1.23 19.94 -3.79
C PRO A 444 0.54 20.03 -2.43
N PRO A 445 1.24 20.48 -1.37
CA PRO A 445 0.64 20.68 -0.06
C PRO A 445 -0.44 21.77 -0.12
N GLU A 446 -1.55 21.59 0.61
CA GLU A 446 -2.69 22.51 0.55
C GLU A 446 -2.31 23.96 0.92
N HIS A 447 -1.31 24.13 1.79
CA HIS A 447 -0.73 25.42 2.18
C HIS A 447 -0.22 26.27 1.01
N PHE A 448 0.08 25.65 -0.15
CA PHE A 448 0.49 26.41 -1.34
C PHE A 448 -0.68 27.12 -2.02
N PHE A 449 -1.92 26.67 -1.80
CA PHE A 449 -3.12 27.30 -2.33
C PHE A 449 -3.71 28.27 -1.30
N ASP A 450 -3.75 29.56 -1.62
CA ASP A 450 -4.42 30.56 -0.75
C ASP A 450 -5.94 30.36 -0.81
N ILE A 451 -6.49 29.55 0.09
CA ILE A 451 -7.94 29.51 0.30
C ILE A 451 -8.31 30.79 1.06
N GLY A 452 -8.85 31.77 0.34
CA GLY A 452 -9.32 33.02 0.95
C GLY A 452 -10.30 32.74 2.10
N PRO A 453 -10.20 33.44 3.24
CA PRO A 453 -11.03 33.15 4.40
C PRO A 453 -12.51 33.43 4.07
N THR A 454 -13.32 32.38 4.00
CA THR A 454 -14.78 32.51 4.10
C THR A 454 -15.16 32.83 5.54
N SER A 455 -15.10 34.12 5.90
CA SER A 455 -15.99 34.88 6.81
C SER A 455 -15.24 36.09 7.38
N PRO A 456 -15.80 37.32 7.35
CA PRO A 456 -15.15 38.48 7.93
C PRO A 456 -15.36 38.47 9.44
N VAL A 457 -14.31 38.15 10.21
CA VAL A 457 -14.27 38.46 11.65
C VAL A 457 -13.63 39.84 11.79
N SER A 458 -14.44 40.77 12.28
CA SER A 458 -14.09 42.16 12.55
C SER A 458 -12.89 42.27 13.49
N ALA A 459 -11.82 42.92 13.05
CA ALA A 459 -10.65 43.21 13.86
C ALA A 459 -10.98 44.21 14.98
N SER A 460 -10.63 43.87 16.23
CA SER A 460 -10.45 44.83 17.31
C SER A 460 -9.04 44.69 17.87
N SER A 461 -8.35 45.81 17.92
CA SER A 461 -6.97 45.98 18.38
C SER A 461 -6.78 45.62 19.86
N GLY A 462 -5.88 44.68 20.12
CA GLY A 462 -5.25 44.43 21.42
C GLY A 462 -4.02 43.58 21.16
N VAL A 463 -2.83 44.08 21.50
CA VAL A 463 -1.60 43.28 21.47
C VAL A 463 -1.73 42.25 22.58
N ASP A 464 -2.15 41.04 22.25
CA ASP A 464 -2.47 39.99 23.19
C ASP A 464 -1.53 38.80 23.01
N ILE A 465 -1.13 38.21 24.14
CA ILE A 465 -0.33 36.98 24.28
C ILE A 465 -0.94 35.80 23.47
N VAL A 466 -2.18 35.95 23.03
CA VAL A 466 -2.91 35.08 22.12
C VAL A 466 -2.25 35.02 20.74
N ASP A 467 -1.70 36.13 20.21
CA ASP A 467 -1.01 36.11 18.91
C ASP A 467 0.24 35.21 18.94
N HIS A 468 0.97 35.16 20.05
CA HIS A 468 2.11 34.26 20.22
C HIS A 468 1.72 32.80 20.47
N LEU A 469 0.53 32.55 21.03
CA LEU A 469 -0.01 31.20 21.14
C LEU A 469 -0.60 30.75 19.80
N ASP A 470 -1.19 31.65 19.03
CA ASP A 470 -1.69 31.39 17.67
C ASP A 470 -0.52 31.12 16.73
N ASP A 471 0.59 31.86 16.82
CA ASP A 471 1.83 31.53 16.12
C ASP A 471 2.36 30.14 16.52
N LEU A 472 2.32 29.78 17.82
CA LEU A 472 2.74 28.47 18.32
C LEU A 472 1.76 27.34 17.95
N PHE A 473 0.47 27.65 17.82
CA PHE A 473 -0.58 26.74 17.34
C PHE A 473 -0.52 26.56 15.83
N GLU A 474 -0.12 27.59 15.07
CA GLU A 474 0.21 27.50 13.65
C GLU A 474 1.52 26.72 13.44
N GLU A 475 2.51 26.89 14.32
CA GLU A 475 3.73 26.08 14.35
C GLU A 475 3.41 24.61 14.71
N MET A 476 2.47 24.35 15.62
CA MET A 476 1.95 23.01 15.93
C MET A 476 1.00 22.46 14.84
N LYS A 477 0.41 23.31 14.00
CA LYS A 477 -0.37 22.88 12.81
C LYS A 477 0.52 22.40 11.66
N LEU A 478 1.80 22.76 11.63
CA LEU A 478 2.75 22.26 10.63
C LEU A 478 2.86 20.72 10.66
N ASP A 479 2.66 20.09 11.82
CA ASP A 479 2.64 18.63 11.98
C ASP A 479 1.29 17.98 11.60
N LEU A 480 0.20 18.76 11.47
CA LEU A 480 -1.16 18.26 11.26
C LEU A 480 -1.68 18.42 9.81
N GLY A 481 -0.90 19.03 8.92
CA GLY A 481 -1.31 19.33 7.54
C GLY A 481 -0.80 18.37 6.44
N GLN A 482 -0.02 17.34 6.78
CA GLN A 482 0.48 16.37 5.80
C GLN A 482 -0.58 15.31 5.51
N GLU A 483 -1.21 15.35 4.33
CA GLU A 483 -2.18 14.34 3.91
C GLU A 483 -1.47 13.10 3.36
N GLN A 484 -1.38 12.06 4.19
CA GLN A 484 -0.79 10.78 3.79
C GLN A 484 -1.76 10.00 2.88
N LEU A 485 -1.27 9.58 1.72
CA LEU A 485 -1.99 8.72 0.78
C LEU A 485 -1.76 7.25 1.12
N ARG A 486 -2.80 6.44 0.93
CA ARG A 486 -2.73 5.00 1.16
C ARG A 486 -2.08 4.31 -0.04
N LEU A 487 -1.08 3.51 0.24
CA LEU A 487 -0.45 2.62 -0.75
C LEU A 487 -1.21 1.29 -0.86
N PRO A 488 -1.01 0.56 -1.99
CA PRO A 488 -1.46 -0.83 -2.11
C PRO A 488 -1.09 -1.66 -0.88
N GLY A 489 -2.01 -2.53 -0.43
CA GLY A 489 -1.88 -3.24 0.85
C GLY A 489 -0.57 -4.02 1.01
N ALA A 490 -0.01 -4.52 -0.09
CA ALA A 490 1.27 -5.23 -0.14
C ALA A 490 2.50 -4.37 0.19
N LEU A 491 2.38 -3.04 0.19
CA LEU A 491 3.48 -2.08 0.30
C LEU A 491 3.47 -1.27 1.61
N ARG A 492 2.57 -1.58 2.53
CA ARG A 492 2.47 -0.86 3.81
C ARG A 492 3.60 -1.32 4.75
N GLY A 493 4.35 -0.37 5.32
CA GLY A 493 5.73 -0.54 5.81
C GLY A 493 6.01 -1.42 7.03
N GLU A 494 7.25 -1.41 7.53
CA GLU A 494 7.77 -2.36 8.54
C GLU A 494 7.19 -2.23 9.94
N THR A 495 6.79 -1.03 10.37
CA THR A 495 6.00 -0.88 11.61
C THR A 495 4.67 -1.63 11.52
N ASP A 496 4.27 -1.99 10.30
CA ASP A 496 3.07 -2.69 9.91
C ASP A 496 3.34 -4.18 9.58
N GLU A 497 4.43 -4.77 10.07
CA GLU A 497 4.65 -6.22 9.96
C GLU A 497 3.47 -6.99 10.59
N VAL A 498 2.91 -7.96 9.85
CA VAL A 498 1.82 -8.81 10.33
C VAL A 498 2.38 -9.88 11.27
N ILE A 499 1.97 -9.83 12.55
CA ILE A 499 2.42 -10.77 13.59
C ILE A 499 1.42 -11.92 13.77
N SER A 500 0.12 -11.62 13.69
CA SER A 500 -0.92 -12.63 13.81
C SER A 500 -2.12 -12.31 12.92
N VAL A 501 -2.89 -13.35 12.62
CA VAL A 501 -4.02 -13.29 11.71
C VAL A 501 -5.19 -14.08 12.28
N HIS A 502 -6.39 -13.55 12.07
CA HIS A 502 -7.63 -14.20 12.45
C HIS A 502 -8.62 -14.17 11.28
N THR A 503 -9.33 -15.26 11.05
CA THR A 503 -10.44 -15.30 10.09
C THR A 503 -11.78 -15.39 10.81
N VAL A 504 -12.77 -14.65 10.32
CA VAL A 504 -14.12 -14.64 10.86
C VAL A 504 -15.12 -14.77 9.71
N PRO A 505 -15.97 -15.82 9.68
CA PRO A 505 -17.08 -15.90 8.75
C PRO A 505 -18.15 -14.87 9.11
N ILE A 506 -18.65 -14.15 8.12
CA ILE A 506 -19.57 -13.03 8.31
C ILE A 506 -20.79 -13.19 7.39
N GLU A 507 -21.96 -12.79 7.92
CA GLU A 507 -23.19 -12.75 7.15
C GLU A 507 -23.15 -11.65 6.08
N ARG A 508 -23.84 -11.90 4.97
CA ARG A 508 -23.85 -10.99 3.83
C ARG A 508 -24.35 -9.58 4.17
N GLU A 509 -25.38 -9.48 5.01
CA GLU A 509 -25.91 -8.18 5.42
C GLU A 509 -24.88 -7.36 6.20
N VAL A 510 -24.05 -8.01 7.02
CA VAL A 510 -23.04 -7.36 7.84
C VAL A 510 -21.89 -6.83 6.97
N ILE A 511 -21.38 -7.63 6.03
CA ILE A 511 -20.29 -7.17 5.16
C ILE A 511 -20.76 -6.09 4.17
N ASP A 512 -22.01 -6.14 3.74
CA ASP A 512 -22.64 -5.08 2.93
C ASP A 512 -22.78 -3.78 3.76
N ASN A 513 -23.10 -3.89 5.06
CA ASN A 513 -23.12 -2.75 5.98
C ASN A 513 -21.72 -2.14 6.15
N LEU A 514 -20.69 -2.96 6.40
CA LEU A 514 -19.30 -2.52 6.51
C LEU A 514 -18.82 -1.86 5.21
N SER A 515 -19.15 -2.46 4.07
CA SER A 515 -18.82 -1.94 2.74
C SER A 515 -19.46 -0.60 2.42
N ARG A 516 -20.71 -0.38 2.88
CA ARG A 516 -21.42 0.90 2.71
C ARG A 516 -20.93 1.97 3.68
N ALA A 517 -20.49 1.58 4.87
CA ALA A 517 -20.00 2.50 5.89
C ALA A 517 -18.53 2.91 5.67
N SER A 518 -17.76 2.08 4.98
CA SER A 518 -16.39 2.40 4.55
C SER A 518 -16.44 3.46 3.46
N MET A 519 -15.79 4.59 3.74
CA MET A 519 -15.51 5.61 2.74
C MET A 519 -14.24 5.22 1.98
N ALA A 520 -14.17 5.58 0.70
CA ALA A 520 -12.90 5.57 -0.01
C ALA A 520 -12.07 6.74 0.56
N GLY A 521 -11.15 6.46 1.49
CA GLY A 521 -10.14 7.44 1.88
C GLY A 521 -9.18 7.76 0.73
N ASP A 522 -8.23 8.66 0.95
CA ASP A 522 -7.26 9.04 -0.07
C ASP A 522 -6.26 7.91 -0.34
N GLU A 523 -6.52 7.13 -1.38
CA GLU A 523 -5.62 6.11 -1.91
C GLU A 523 -4.78 6.70 -3.04
N LEU A 524 -3.53 6.25 -3.18
CA LEU A 524 -2.72 6.57 -4.34
C LEU A 524 -3.45 6.07 -5.59
N ALA A 525 -3.90 6.99 -6.42
CA ALA A 525 -4.75 6.68 -7.57
C ALA A 525 -3.96 5.92 -8.65
N LEU A 526 -4.15 4.60 -8.70
CA LEU A 526 -3.63 3.72 -9.74
C LEU A 526 -4.79 3.31 -10.66
N HIS A 527 -4.61 3.54 -11.96
CA HIS A 527 -5.67 3.33 -12.96
C HIS A 527 -5.24 2.45 -14.13
N GLY A 528 -3.99 1.98 -14.12
CA GLY A 528 -3.41 1.21 -15.21
C GLY A 528 -3.87 -0.23 -15.28
N GLY A 529 -4.16 -0.69 -16.50
CA GLY A 529 -4.48 -2.09 -16.78
C GLY A 529 -5.90 -2.52 -16.40
N SER A 530 -6.13 -3.83 -16.47
CA SER A 530 -7.37 -4.46 -16.02
C SER A 530 -7.09 -5.88 -15.51
N ALA A 531 -7.95 -6.41 -14.64
CA ALA A 531 -7.82 -7.74 -14.06
C ALA A 531 -9.16 -8.49 -14.06
N TRP A 532 -9.14 -9.79 -14.40
CA TRP A 532 -10.33 -10.65 -14.36
C TRP A 532 -10.03 -12.15 -14.16
N ILE A 533 -11.01 -12.96 -13.78
CA ILE A 533 -10.90 -14.45 -13.80
C ILE A 533 -11.41 -15.02 -15.12
N ASP A 534 -10.74 -16.06 -15.65
CA ASP A 534 -11.17 -16.75 -16.87
C ASP A 534 -12.54 -17.44 -16.76
N SER A 535 -13.27 -17.34 -17.86
CA SER A 535 -14.60 -17.87 -18.11
C SER A 535 -14.69 -19.40 -18.19
N THR A 536 -13.60 -20.15 -18.36
CA THR A 536 -13.67 -21.62 -18.30
C THR A 536 -13.94 -22.15 -16.88
N SER A 537 -13.68 -21.33 -15.86
CA SER A 537 -13.95 -21.62 -14.45
C SER A 537 -15.41 -21.31 -14.03
N LEU A 538 -16.32 -21.05 -14.98
CA LEU A 538 -17.72 -20.65 -14.71
C LEU A 538 -18.53 -21.62 -13.82
N VAL A 539 -18.17 -22.91 -13.76
CA VAL A 539 -18.78 -23.88 -12.83
C VAL A 539 -18.53 -23.48 -11.37
N GLN A 540 -17.38 -22.88 -11.07
CA GLN A 540 -17.06 -22.37 -9.73
C GLN A 540 -17.81 -21.07 -9.42
N VAL A 541 -18.16 -20.25 -10.43
CA VAL A 541 -18.83 -18.94 -10.21
C VAL A 541 -20.22 -19.11 -9.59
N GLU A 542 -20.96 -20.17 -9.90
CA GLU A 542 -22.23 -20.47 -9.23
C GLU A 542 -22.00 -20.96 -7.79
N SER A 543 -20.96 -21.76 -7.55
CA SER A 543 -20.57 -22.21 -6.21
C SER A 543 -20.16 -21.03 -5.31
N VAL A 544 -19.40 -20.08 -5.84
CA VAL A 544 -18.90 -18.88 -5.12
C VAL A 544 -20.04 -17.99 -4.64
N LYS A 545 -21.16 -17.89 -5.35
CA LYS A 545 -22.32 -17.09 -4.90
C LYS A 545 -22.88 -17.58 -3.56
N ASN A 546 -22.75 -18.87 -3.28
CA ASN A 546 -23.29 -19.51 -2.07
C ASN A 546 -22.20 -19.73 -1.01
N GLU A 547 -20.93 -19.40 -1.30
CA GLU A 547 -19.88 -19.44 -0.28
C GLU A 547 -20.06 -18.33 0.74
N SER A 548 -19.79 -18.64 2.02
CA SER A 548 -19.85 -17.65 3.09
C SER A 548 -18.76 -16.58 2.91
N GLN A 549 -19.12 -15.33 3.16
CA GLN A 549 -18.19 -14.21 3.16
C GLN A 549 -17.34 -14.22 4.43
N ARG A 550 -16.13 -13.67 4.35
CA ARG A 550 -15.13 -13.75 5.42
C ARG A 550 -14.35 -12.46 5.55
N LEU A 551 -14.11 -12.07 6.80
CA LEU A 551 -13.09 -11.08 7.13
C LEU A 551 -11.80 -11.76 7.55
N LEU A 552 -10.70 -11.20 7.07
CA LEU A 552 -9.36 -11.37 7.58
C LEU A 552 -9.07 -10.20 8.52
N ILE A 553 -8.66 -10.51 9.74
CA ILE A 553 -8.19 -9.55 10.74
C ILE A 553 -6.68 -9.74 10.85
N THR A 554 -5.90 -8.70 10.57
CA THR A 554 -4.45 -8.71 10.72
C THR A 554 -4.05 -7.87 11.94
N VAL A 555 -3.14 -8.41 12.74
CA VAL A 555 -2.56 -7.71 13.89
C VAL A 555 -1.12 -7.38 13.56
N HIS A 556 -0.78 -6.11 13.66
CA HIS A 556 0.49 -5.56 13.24
C HIS A 556 1.41 -5.25 14.43
N ARG A 557 2.71 -5.15 14.17
CA ARG A 557 3.75 -4.90 15.17
C ARG A 557 3.59 -3.59 15.93
N ASN A 558 3.08 -2.55 15.29
CA ASN A 558 2.73 -1.26 15.89
C ASN A 558 1.43 -1.28 16.72
N ALA A 559 0.92 -2.45 17.11
CA ALA A 559 -0.35 -2.62 17.80
C ALA A 559 -1.57 -2.04 17.05
N THR A 560 -1.51 -1.99 15.71
CA THR A 560 -2.68 -1.73 14.87
C THR A 560 -3.36 -3.03 14.45
N ILE A 561 -4.68 -2.98 14.34
CA ILE A 561 -5.52 -4.10 13.93
C ILE A 561 -6.32 -3.66 12.71
N ARG A 562 -6.27 -4.45 11.64
CA ARG A 562 -6.94 -4.12 10.37
C ARG A 562 -7.88 -5.21 9.93
N PHE A 563 -8.85 -4.81 9.13
CA PHE A 563 -9.94 -5.66 8.66
C PHE A 563 -9.93 -5.66 7.13
N HIS A 564 -9.91 -6.85 6.54
CA HIS A 564 -9.86 -7.06 5.11
C HIS A 564 -10.95 -8.04 4.69
N ASP A 565 -11.69 -7.73 3.63
CA ASP A 565 -12.58 -8.68 2.99
C ASP A 565 -11.77 -9.61 2.09
N ILE A 566 -11.78 -10.90 2.42
CA ILE A 566 -11.12 -11.99 1.67
C ILE A 566 -12.16 -12.91 1.03
N SER A 567 -13.36 -12.37 0.78
CA SER A 567 -14.45 -13.14 0.20
C SER A 567 -14.20 -13.40 -1.29
N PRO A 568 -14.42 -14.63 -1.78
CA PRO A 568 -14.12 -15.00 -3.17
C PRO A 568 -15.02 -14.28 -4.18
N GLN A 569 -16.16 -13.75 -3.75
CA GLN A 569 -17.04 -12.93 -4.59
C GLN A 569 -16.37 -11.65 -5.11
N LEU A 570 -15.32 -11.14 -4.42
CA LEU A 570 -14.55 -9.99 -4.89
C LEU A 570 -13.74 -10.30 -6.15
N LEU A 571 -13.37 -11.56 -6.36
CA LEU A 571 -12.58 -12.02 -7.49
C LEU A 571 -13.47 -12.28 -8.72
N VAL A 572 -14.77 -12.55 -8.53
CA VAL A 572 -15.72 -12.87 -9.61
C VAL A 572 -15.84 -11.70 -10.58
N SER A 573 -15.26 -11.89 -11.76
CA SER A 573 -15.13 -10.86 -12.79
C SER A 573 -15.09 -11.50 -14.18
N LYS A 574 -15.22 -10.69 -15.22
CA LYS A 574 -15.10 -11.10 -16.63
C LYS A 574 -14.28 -10.06 -17.37
N GLN A 575 -13.68 -10.40 -18.50
CA GLN A 575 -12.89 -9.45 -19.29
C GLN A 575 -13.68 -8.14 -19.61
N ASN A 576 -14.95 -8.25 -20.01
CA ASN A 576 -15.78 -7.07 -20.33
C ASN A 576 -16.31 -6.32 -19.08
N SER A 577 -16.06 -6.83 -17.88
CA SER A 577 -16.43 -6.22 -16.60
C SER A 577 -15.36 -6.61 -15.59
N PRO A 578 -14.16 -5.99 -15.68
CA PRO A 578 -13.02 -6.34 -14.85
C PRO A 578 -13.31 -6.07 -13.37
N MET A 579 -12.40 -6.54 -12.52
CA MET A 579 -12.47 -6.33 -11.08
C MET A 579 -12.59 -4.84 -10.75
N LYS A 580 -13.46 -4.52 -9.79
CA LYS A 580 -13.72 -3.13 -9.33
C LYS A 580 -13.10 -2.81 -7.99
N THR A 581 -12.65 -3.84 -7.27
CA THR A 581 -12.09 -3.74 -5.93
C THR A 581 -10.87 -4.65 -5.85
N ASN A 582 -9.86 -4.21 -5.10
CA ASN A 582 -8.69 -5.03 -4.81
C ASN A 582 -9.08 -6.28 -4.00
N PHE A 583 -8.29 -7.33 -4.14
CA PHE A 583 -8.33 -8.49 -3.27
C PHE A 583 -6.98 -8.64 -2.54
N PRO A 584 -6.96 -8.69 -1.20
CA PRO A 584 -8.08 -8.44 -0.29
C PRO A 584 -8.56 -6.99 -0.38
N ARG A 585 -9.84 -6.76 -0.10
CA ARG A 585 -10.36 -5.38 0.02
C ARG A 585 -10.17 -4.91 1.46
N SER A 586 -9.27 -3.96 1.68
CA SER A 586 -9.01 -3.37 2.99
C SER A 586 -10.10 -2.39 3.42
N PHE A 587 -10.53 -2.47 4.68
CA PHE A 587 -11.44 -1.50 5.30
C PHE A 587 -10.68 -0.58 6.25
N ASP A 588 -10.02 0.43 5.72
CA ASP A 588 -9.09 1.23 6.52
C ASP A 588 -9.78 2.08 7.59
N ASP A 589 -11.01 2.53 7.35
CA ASP A 589 -11.81 3.27 8.34
C ASP A 589 -12.16 2.41 9.58
N LEU A 590 -12.06 1.08 9.45
CA LEU A 590 -12.25 0.14 10.54
C LEU A 590 -10.97 -0.13 11.34
N THR A 591 -9.83 0.41 10.93
CA THR A 591 -8.54 0.18 11.60
C THR A 591 -8.60 0.64 13.05
N ILE A 592 -8.20 -0.25 13.95
CA ILE A 592 -8.05 0.04 15.38
C ILE A 592 -6.56 0.31 15.62
N ASN A 593 -6.23 1.50 16.14
CA ASN A 593 -4.91 1.79 16.66
C ASN A 593 -5.01 1.76 18.20
N VAL A 594 -4.38 0.75 18.81
CA VAL A 594 -4.51 0.56 20.27
C VAL A 594 -3.76 1.65 21.06
N VAL A 595 -2.71 2.22 20.47
CA VAL A 595 -1.88 3.24 21.13
C VAL A 595 -2.68 4.49 21.48
N THR A 596 -3.71 4.83 20.69
CA THR A 596 -4.50 6.06 20.89
C THR A 596 -5.28 6.06 22.21
N VAL A 597 -5.62 4.88 22.74
CA VAL A 597 -6.35 4.76 24.01
C VAL A 597 -5.51 5.22 25.20
N PHE A 598 -4.19 5.05 25.13
CA PHE A 598 -3.28 5.46 26.21
C PHE A 598 -3.00 6.98 26.23
N GLY A 599 -3.55 7.73 25.27
CA GLY A 599 -3.65 9.19 25.34
C GLY A 599 -4.83 9.71 26.18
N ASP A 600 -5.76 8.83 26.60
CA ASP A 600 -6.89 9.21 27.45
C ASP A 600 -6.42 9.55 28.87
N SER A 601 -6.76 10.73 29.37
CA SER A 601 -6.41 11.15 30.75
C SER A 601 -6.96 10.23 31.86
N ARG A 602 -7.98 9.41 31.56
CA ARG A 602 -8.55 8.42 32.49
C ARG A 602 -7.76 7.11 32.54
N VAL A 603 -6.95 6.85 31.52
CA VAL A 603 -6.03 5.72 31.46
C VAL A 603 -4.75 6.19 32.12
N GLY A 604 -4.42 5.68 33.32
CA GLY A 604 -3.23 6.13 34.04
C GLY A 604 -1.93 5.91 33.25
N ASN A 605 -0.93 6.76 33.47
CA ASN A 605 0.37 6.79 32.75
C ASN A 605 1.28 5.56 32.98
N ALA A 606 0.75 4.41 33.38
CA ALA A 606 1.55 3.26 33.82
C ALA A 606 2.22 2.49 32.67
N THR A 607 1.67 2.54 31.44
CA THR A 607 2.12 1.74 30.31
C THR A 607 2.70 2.63 29.22
N GLN A 608 3.99 2.45 28.90
CA GLN A 608 4.63 3.19 27.80
C GLN A 608 4.11 2.69 26.44
N PRO A 609 3.75 3.59 25.51
CA PRO A 609 3.13 3.23 24.23
C PRO A 609 4.02 2.34 23.34
N ASP A 610 5.34 2.52 23.39
CA ASP A 610 6.29 1.77 22.55
C ASP A 610 6.44 0.28 22.93
N CYS A 611 5.88 -0.15 24.06
CA CYS A 611 5.96 -1.53 24.55
C CYS A 611 4.62 -2.29 24.40
N LEU A 612 3.61 -1.68 23.79
CA LEU A 612 2.29 -2.29 23.67
C LEU A 612 2.30 -3.44 22.67
N LYS A 613 1.85 -4.62 23.13
CA LYS A 613 1.70 -5.82 22.30
C LYS A 613 0.32 -6.41 22.47
N VAL A 614 -0.32 -6.69 21.33
CA VAL A 614 -1.63 -7.34 21.28
C VAL A 614 -1.43 -8.84 21.46
N GLN A 615 -2.06 -9.40 22.50
CA GLN A 615 -2.04 -10.83 22.79
C GLN A 615 -3.11 -11.58 22.00
N SER A 616 -4.32 -11.03 21.91
CA SER A 616 -5.44 -11.66 21.20
C SER A 616 -6.49 -10.64 20.77
N VAL A 617 -7.17 -10.96 19.66
CA VAL A 617 -8.28 -10.18 19.11
C VAL A 617 -9.48 -11.09 18.89
N HIS A 618 -10.66 -10.64 19.32
CA HIS A 618 -11.91 -11.35 19.07
C HIS A 618 -12.99 -10.39 18.56
N LEU A 619 -13.53 -10.68 17.37
CA LEU A 619 -14.62 -9.91 16.77
C LEU A 619 -15.94 -10.66 16.96
N ALA A 620 -16.87 -10.06 17.69
CA ALA A 620 -18.25 -10.49 17.74
C ALA A 620 -18.96 -10.03 16.45
N HIS A 621 -18.95 -10.88 15.42
CA HIS A 621 -19.37 -10.53 14.06
C HIS A 621 -20.82 -10.01 13.94
N GLU A 622 -21.75 -10.43 14.80
CA GLU A 622 -23.13 -9.94 14.78
C GLU A 622 -23.30 -8.55 15.41
N SER A 623 -22.61 -8.27 16.53
CA SER A 623 -22.69 -6.99 17.22
C SER A 623 -21.68 -5.96 16.72
N LEU A 624 -20.70 -6.42 15.92
CA LEU A 624 -19.54 -5.63 15.47
C LEU A 624 -18.82 -4.97 16.65
N GLU A 625 -18.64 -5.74 17.72
CA GLU A 625 -17.80 -5.37 18.86
C GLU A 625 -16.51 -6.17 18.82
N CYS A 626 -15.38 -5.51 19.04
CA CYS A 626 -14.06 -6.11 18.97
C CYS A 626 -13.39 -6.03 20.33
N SER A 627 -13.03 -7.17 20.93
CA SER A 627 -12.18 -7.22 22.11
C SER A 627 -10.71 -7.39 21.72
N VAL A 628 -9.85 -6.65 22.42
CA VAL A 628 -8.41 -6.62 22.21
C VAL A 628 -7.75 -6.78 23.57
N ALA A 629 -7.07 -7.90 23.79
CA ALA A 629 -6.30 -8.16 25.00
C ALA A 629 -4.83 -7.84 24.79
N LEU A 630 -4.22 -7.14 25.74
CA LEU A 630 -2.81 -6.75 25.70
C LEU A 630 -1.95 -7.65 26.58
N GLU A 631 -0.66 -7.80 26.23
CA GLU A 631 0.30 -8.55 27.05
C GLU A 631 0.52 -7.91 28.43
N SER A 632 0.37 -6.58 28.53
CA SER A 632 0.40 -5.79 29.75
C SER A 632 -0.76 -6.14 30.70
N GLY A 633 -1.85 -6.67 30.18
CA GLY A 633 -2.98 -7.21 30.95
C GLY A 633 -4.30 -6.46 30.80
N GLU A 634 -4.32 -5.32 30.11
CA GLU A 634 -5.58 -4.61 29.87
C GLU A 634 -6.38 -5.29 28.75
N VAL A 635 -7.72 -5.23 28.86
CA VAL A 635 -8.62 -5.60 27.76
C VAL A 635 -9.42 -4.40 27.33
N LEU A 636 -9.36 -4.12 26.04
CA LEU A 636 -10.02 -3.01 25.39
C LEU A 636 -11.16 -3.53 24.53
N ILE A 637 -12.34 -2.92 24.68
CA ILE A 637 -13.50 -3.20 23.83
C ILE A 637 -13.73 -2.00 22.92
N TYR A 638 -13.78 -2.28 21.63
CA TYR A 638 -14.15 -1.34 20.58
C TYR A 638 -15.53 -1.67 20.05
N ARG A 639 -16.29 -0.65 19.67
CA ARG A 639 -17.62 -0.79 19.07
C ARG A 639 -17.65 -0.12 17.71
N PHE A 640 -18.22 -0.80 16.73
CA PHE A 640 -18.49 -0.20 15.42
C PHE A 640 -19.60 0.86 15.52
N GLN A 641 -19.27 2.09 15.15
CA GLN A 641 -20.15 3.25 15.15
C GLN A 641 -20.02 3.99 13.81
N PRO A 642 -20.99 3.83 12.88
CA PRO A 642 -20.88 4.40 11.55
C PRO A 642 -21.07 5.93 11.51
N ASN A 643 -21.80 6.50 12.48
CA ASN A 643 -22.15 7.92 12.56
C ASN A 643 -21.27 8.66 13.56
N SER A 644 -20.98 9.94 13.27
CA SER A 644 -20.08 10.76 14.09
C SER A 644 -20.66 11.17 15.45
N GLU A 645 -21.99 11.17 15.59
CA GLU A 645 -22.71 11.69 16.75
C GLU A 645 -22.94 10.60 17.81
N VAL A 646 -22.07 10.53 18.82
CA VAL A 646 -22.44 9.92 20.10
C VAL A 646 -21.84 10.74 21.23
N GLN A 647 -22.68 11.54 21.91
CA GLN A 647 -22.36 12.10 23.22
C GLN A 647 -22.70 11.03 24.27
N HIS A 648 -21.70 10.36 24.83
CA HIS A 648 -21.90 9.60 26.05
C HIS A 648 -21.78 10.54 27.25
N VAL A 649 -22.88 10.72 27.98
CA VAL A 649 -22.84 11.35 29.30
C VAL A 649 -22.10 10.38 30.23
N VAL A 650 -20.88 10.75 30.63
CA VAL A 650 -20.06 10.00 31.57
C VAL A 650 -20.83 9.87 32.89
N LYS A 651 -21.27 8.66 33.22
CA LYS A 651 -21.73 8.29 34.56
C LYS A 651 -20.55 7.68 35.33
N GLU A 652 -20.54 7.84 36.66
CA GLU A 652 -19.59 7.15 37.54
C GLU A 652 -19.72 5.64 37.32
N SER A 653 -18.67 5.01 36.79
CA SER A 653 -18.60 3.57 36.58
C SER A 653 -18.16 2.85 37.85
N ASP A 654 -18.56 1.58 37.99
CA ASP A 654 -17.98 0.67 38.98
C ASP A 654 -16.44 0.72 38.89
N ALA A 655 -15.74 0.68 40.03
CA ALA A 655 -14.27 0.82 40.14
C ALA A 655 -13.42 -0.22 39.35
N LYS A 656 -14.06 -1.13 38.59
CA LYS A 656 -13.46 -2.18 37.78
C LYS A 656 -13.55 -1.94 36.26
N ILE A 657 -14.31 -0.94 35.82
CA ILE A 657 -14.57 -0.63 34.40
C ILE A 657 -14.22 0.83 34.14
N ILE A 658 -13.43 1.09 33.08
CA ILE A 658 -13.14 2.44 32.60
C ILE A 658 -13.89 2.65 31.28
N LEU A 659 -14.72 3.68 31.23
CA LEU A 659 -15.35 4.14 29.99
C LEU A 659 -14.36 5.05 29.24
N LEU A 660 -14.09 4.72 27.97
CA LEU A 660 -13.12 5.43 27.13
C LEU A 660 -13.77 6.54 26.31
N ASP A 661 -12.98 7.51 25.84
CA ASP A 661 -13.51 8.62 25.04
C ASP A 661 -13.63 8.17 23.58
N PRO A 662 -14.83 8.14 22.97
CA PRO A 662 -14.97 7.84 21.56
C PRO A 662 -14.23 8.84 20.65
N SER A 663 -13.88 10.05 21.14
CA SER A 663 -13.18 11.07 20.36
C SER A 663 -11.71 10.73 20.07
N LEU A 664 -11.10 9.80 20.82
CA LEU A 664 -9.69 9.38 20.66
C LEU A 664 -9.37 8.72 19.32
N SER A 665 -10.41 8.29 18.59
CA SER A 665 -10.28 7.66 17.27
C SER A 665 -11.13 8.42 16.23
N LEU A 666 -10.95 9.75 16.17
CA LEU A 666 -11.65 10.60 15.19
C LEU A 666 -11.39 10.09 13.75
N GLY A 667 -12.42 10.06 12.91
CA GLY A 667 -12.35 9.51 11.55
C GLY A 667 -12.41 7.98 11.44
N ARG A 668 -12.21 7.23 12.54
CA ARG A 668 -12.37 5.77 12.57
C ARG A 668 -13.79 5.37 12.97
N LYS A 669 -14.22 4.21 12.49
CA LYS A 669 -15.57 3.65 12.72
C LYS A 669 -15.60 2.69 13.90
N PHE A 670 -14.51 1.97 14.18
CA PHE A 670 -14.37 1.27 15.46
C PHE A 670 -13.87 2.25 16.51
N ARG A 671 -14.71 2.53 17.52
CA ARG A 671 -14.40 3.49 18.57
C ARG A 671 -14.14 2.78 19.89
N PRO A 672 -13.17 3.25 20.69
CA PRO A 672 -12.91 2.70 22.01
C PRO A 672 -14.14 2.91 22.89
N TYR A 673 -14.50 1.90 23.67
CA TYR A 673 -15.71 1.92 24.48
C TYR A 673 -15.43 1.64 25.95
N VAL A 674 -14.85 0.48 26.25
CA VAL A 674 -14.61 0.02 27.62
C VAL A 674 -13.20 -0.52 27.76
N MET A 675 -12.52 -0.21 28.87
CA MET A 675 -11.28 -0.84 29.30
C MET A 675 -11.47 -1.57 30.63
N LEU A 676 -10.92 -2.78 30.71
CA LEU A 676 -10.74 -3.54 31.95
C LEU A 676 -9.27 -3.54 32.34
N GLN A 677 -8.94 -3.09 33.55
CA GLN A 677 -7.55 -2.93 34.02
C GLN A 677 -6.86 -4.22 34.44
N LYS A 678 -7.62 -5.24 34.88
CA LYS A 678 -7.03 -6.50 35.39
C LYS A 678 -6.94 -7.53 34.27
N ARG A 679 -5.77 -8.17 34.12
CA ARG A 679 -5.50 -9.26 33.18
C ARG A 679 -6.47 -10.41 33.31
N PRO A 680 -7.35 -10.63 32.32
CA PRO A 680 -8.12 -11.85 32.27
C PRO A 680 -7.32 -12.98 31.66
N SER A 681 -7.70 -14.19 32.03
CA SER A 681 -7.21 -15.42 31.40
C SER A 681 -7.94 -15.71 30.09
N ILE A 682 -9.23 -15.36 30.00
CA ILE A 682 -10.04 -15.55 28.81
C ILE A 682 -11.25 -14.60 28.83
N ASP A 683 -11.69 -14.15 27.66
CA ASP A 683 -12.88 -13.32 27.47
C ASP A 683 -13.77 -13.86 26.33
N VAL A 684 -15.09 -13.69 26.46
CA VAL A 684 -16.08 -14.00 25.41
C VAL A 684 -17.15 -12.94 25.39
N LEU A 685 -17.47 -12.45 24.18
CA LEU A 685 -18.38 -11.33 23.96
C LEU A 685 -19.56 -11.71 23.06
N VAL A 686 -20.78 -11.65 23.59
CA VAL A 686 -22.02 -11.87 22.82
C VAL A 686 -23.11 -10.88 23.25
N GLY A 687 -22.78 -9.59 23.25
CA GLY A 687 -23.59 -8.51 23.86
C GLY A 687 -23.55 -8.49 25.40
N PHE A 688 -23.08 -9.58 26.02
CA PHE A 688 -22.56 -9.62 27.37
C PHE A 688 -21.09 -10.02 27.29
N LEU A 689 -20.23 -9.30 28.02
CA LEU A 689 -18.82 -9.62 28.13
C LEU A 689 -18.63 -10.52 29.35
N ALA A 690 -18.23 -11.76 29.14
CA ALA A 690 -17.82 -12.67 30.20
C ALA A 690 -16.29 -12.75 30.23
N VAL A 691 -15.72 -12.63 31.42
CA VAL A 691 -14.27 -12.54 31.63
C VAL A 691 -13.88 -13.49 32.75
N GLY A 692 -12.98 -14.41 32.46
CA GLY A 692 -12.45 -15.39 33.41
C GLY A 692 -11.03 -15.01 33.82
N TYR A 693 -10.71 -15.13 35.10
CA TYR A 693 -9.40 -14.76 35.65
C TYR A 693 -8.61 -15.98 36.12
N ALA A 694 -7.28 -15.79 36.25
CA ALA A 694 -6.35 -16.83 36.70
C ALA A 694 -6.60 -17.25 38.16
N ASP A 695 -7.28 -16.42 38.94
CA ASP A 695 -7.70 -16.72 40.31
C ASP A 695 -9.04 -17.49 40.40
N GLY A 696 -9.62 -17.86 39.26
CA GLY A 696 -10.91 -18.56 39.19
C GLY A 696 -12.12 -17.65 39.27
N PHE A 697 -11.93 -16.33 39.38
CA PHE A 697 -13.03 -15.36 39.37
C PHE A 697 -13.64 -15.24 37.96
N VAL A 698 -14.96 -15.07 37.88
CA VAL A 698 -15.70 -14.77 36.65
C VAL A 698 -16.40 -13.43 36.83
N LEU A 699 -16.15 -12.51 35.91
CA LEU A 699 -16.83 -11.23 35.79
C LEU A 699 -17.74 -11.28 34.57
N VAL A 700 -18.98 -10.82 34.72
CA VAL A 700 -19.87 -10.62 33.58
C VAL A 700 -20.31 -9.18 33.55
N VAL A 701 -20.23 -8.55 32.37
CA VAL A 701 -20.58 -7.15 32.14
C VAL A 701 -21.68 -7.09 31.09
N ASP A 702 -22.73 -6.33 31.36
CA ASP A 702 -23.77 -6.02 30.39
C ASP A 702 -23.30 -4.90 29.47
N MET A 703 -23.09 -5.16 28.18
CA MET A 703 -22.46 -4.19 27.28
C MET A 703 -23.43 -3.14 26.72
N ARG A 704 -24.73 -3.27 26.98
CA ARG A 704 -25.74 -2.28 26.55
C ARG A 704 -25.66 -0.99 27.36
N ASP A 705 -25.48 -1.15 28.67
CA ASP A 705 -25.16 -0.09 29.62
C ASP A 705 -24.10 -0.67 30.58
N PRO A 706 -22.79 -0.42 30.35
CA PRO A 706 -21.67 -1.12 30.97
C PRO A 706 -21.78 -1.17 32.48
N SER A 707 -22.27 -2.31 32.98
CA SER A 707 -22.50 -2.55 34.40
C SER A 707 -22.13 -3.97 34.75
N VAL A 708 -21.53 -4.15 35.93
CA VAL A 708 -21.10 -5.47 36.38
C VAL A 708 -22.31 -6.27 36.88
N LEU A 709 -22.56 -7.42 36.28
CA LEU A 709 -23.54 -8.39 36.78
C LEU A 709 -22.91 -9.23 37.89
N HIS A 710 -23.54 -9.25 39.06
CA HIS A 710 -23.05 -10.03 40.19
C HIS A 710 -23.15 -11.54 39.90
N VAL A 711 -21.99 -12.22 39.85
CA VAL A 711 -21.90 -13.67 39.68
C VAL A 711 -21.92 -14.34 41.07
N PRO A 712 -22.81 -15.32 41.34
CA PRO A 712 -22.82 -16.05 42.61
C PRO A 712 -21.47 -16.76 42.87
N PRO A 713 -20.95 -16.75 44.10
CA PRO A 713 -19.71 -17.45 44.42
C PRO A 713 -19.86 -18.96 44.20
N THR A 714 -18.93 -19.56 43.47
CA THR A 714 -18.90 -21.01 43.23
C THR A 714 -18.45 -21.75 44.51
N ALA A 715 -18.84 -23.01 44.68
CA ALA A 715 -18.51 -23.80 45.87
C ALA A 715 -16.98 -23.91 46.14
N HIS A 716 -16.17 -23.75 45.10
CA HIS A 716 -14.70 -23.77 45.15
C HIS A 716 -14.06 -22.41 45.44
N SER A 717 -14.83 -21.31 45.47
CA SER A 717 -14.35 -19.94 45.72
C SER A 717 -14.19 -19.61 47.23
N ARG A 718 -14.59 -20.51 48.14
CA ARG A 718 -14.45 -20.27 49.59
C ARG A 718 -13.06 -20.63 50.10
N ASN A 719 -12.14 -19.68 50.00
CA ASN A 719 -11.25 -19.23 51.09
C ASN A 719 -10.20 -18.25 50.53
N GLY A 720 -10.36 -16.96 50.84
CA GLY A 720 -9.35 -15.95 50.46
C GLY A 720 -9.82 -14.52 50.64
N SER A 721 -10.04 -14.10 51.89
CA SER A 721 -10.08 -12.66 52.19
C SER A 721 -8.69 -12.06 51.93
N SER A 722 -8.66 -10.95 51.19
CA SER A 722 -7.53 -10.04 50.99
C SER A 722 -6.38 -10.18 52.02
N ARG A 723 -5.26 -10.77 51.62
CA ARG A 723 -3.90 -10.54 52.16
C ARG A 723 -2.88 -11.22 51.23
N PHE A 724 -1.77 -10.54 51.04
CA PHE A 724 -0.63 -10.81 50.14
C PHE A 724 -0.20 -12.29 50.03
N PRO A 725 0.27 -12.76 48.84
CA PRO A 725 0.70 -14.15 48.66
C PRO A 725 2.06 -14.41 49.32
N CYS A 726 2.11 -15.45 50.14
CA CYS A 726 3.36 -16.12 50.55
C CYS A 726 3.75 -17.18 49.50
N PRO A 727 5.03 -17.60 49.40
CA PRO A 727 5.52 -18.38 48.26
C PRO A 727 5.06 -19.85 48.16
N ASN A 728 4.12 -20.33 48.99
CA ASN A 728 3.73 -21.74 49.09
C ASN A 728 2.21 -21.95 49.29
N ASP A 729 1.36 -21.19 48.60
CA ASP A 729 -0.10 -21.43 48.54
C ASP A 729 -0.48 -22.50 47.48
N PRO A 730 -1.60 -23.25 47.67
CA PRO A 730 -2.03 -24.30 46.75
C PRO A 730 -2.33 -23.73 45.36
N VAL A 731 -1.98 -24.49 44.31
CA VAL A 731 -2.17 -24.12 42.90
C VAL A 731 -3.59 -23.59 42.67
N VAL A 732 -3.70 -22.31 42.34
CA VAL A 732 -5.00 -21.64 42.14
C VAL A 732 -5.62 -22.15 40.84
N ASP A 733 -6.88 -22.61 40.92
CA ASP A 733 -7.59 -23.23 39.80
C ASP A 733 -8.29 -22.18 38.91
N GLY A 734 -7.51 -21.58 38.01
CA GLY A 734 -7.94 -20.50 37.11
C GLY A 734 -8.92 -20.93 36.01
N ILE A 735 -9.65 -19.97 35.44
CA ILE A 735 -10.56 -20.21 34.31
C ILE A 735 -9.77 -20.34 33.00
N VAL A 736 -10.03 -21.42 32.26
CA VAL A 736 -9.37 -21.72 30.97
C VAL A 736 -10.31 -21.71 29.77
N SER A 737 -11.62 -21.81 29.99
CA SER A 737 -12.62 -21.74 28.91
C SER A 737 -13.90 -21.07 29.40
N LEU A 738 -14.46 -20.20 28.56
CA LEU A 738 -15.78 -19.60 28.72
C LEU A 738 -16.60 -19.89 27.47
N THR A 739 -17.89 -20.19 27.62
CA THR A 739 -18.77 -20.44 26.47
C THR A 739 -20.18 -19.97 26.78
N TRP A 740 -20.71 -19.08 25.94
CA TRP A 740 -22.13 -18.74 25.95
C TRP A 740 -22.92 -19.72 25.08
N THR A 741 -24.01 -20.27 25.61
CA THR A 741 -24.87 -21.23 24.91
C THR A 741 -26.34 -21.01 25.24
N VAL A 742 -27.23 -21.51 24.39
CA VAL A 742 -28.67 -21.53 24.61
C VAL A 742 -29.13 -22.99 24.62
N SER A 743 -29.71 -23.46 25.72
CA SER A 743 -30.27 -24.82 25.82
C SER A 743 -31.44 -24.91 26.79
N GLY A 744 -32.53 -25.58 26.39
CA GLY A 744 -33.76 -25.76 27.18
C GLY A 744 -34.82 -24.67 27.00
N ILE A 745 -35.88 -24.69 27.83
CA ILE A 745 -37.12 -23.90 27.64
C ILE A 745 -37.01 -22.44 28.13
N SER A 746 -35.93 -22.03 28.81
CA SER A 746 -35.80 -20.63 29.19
C SER A 746 -34.36 -20.23 29.53
N SER A 747 -33.86 -19.30 28.72
CA SER A 747 -32.69 -18.41 28.93
C SER A 747 -31.28 -18.94 28.61
N GLY A 748 -30.40 -18.01 28.23
CA GLY A 748 -29.00 -18.29 27.88
C GLY A 748 -28.17 -18.72 29.10
N LYS A 749 -27.10 -19.48 28.85
CA LYS A 749 -26.20 -20.03 29.87
C LYS A 749 -24.75 -19.67 29.57
N LEU A 750 -23.98 -19.41 30.62
CA LEU A 750 -22.54 -19.25 30.56
C LEU A 750 -21.88 -20.46 31.20
N ILE A 751 -21.09 -21.19 30.44
CA ILE A 751 -20.27 -22.32 30.92
C ILE A 751 -18.87 -21.77 31.20
N ALA A 752 -18.38 -21.93 32.43
CA ALA A 752 -17.03 -21.58 32.83
C ALA A 752 -16.26 -22.82 33.30
N VAL A 753 -15.19 -23.16 32.58
CA VAL A 753 -14.36 -24.33 32.87
C VAL A 753 -13.05 -23.89 33.50
N HIS A 754 -12.72 -24.48 34.64
CA HIS A 754 -11.47 -24.29 35.37
C HIS A 754 -10.36 -25.20 34.84
N ALA A 755 -9.10 -24.87 35.13
CA ALA A 755 -7.92 -25.64 34.70
C ALA A 755 -7.97 -27.11 35.18
N SER A 756 -8.57 -27.37 36.35
CA SER A 756 -8.81 -28.73 36.88
C SER A 756 -9.82 -29.56 36.07
N GLY A 757 -10.60 -28.92 35.19
CA GLY A 757 -11.75 -29.52 34.51
C GLY A 757 -13.07 -29.36 35.28
N THR A 758 -13.04 -28.75 36.47
CA THR A 758 -14.25 -28.36 37.20
C THR A 758 -15.00 -27.30 36.40
N THR A 759 -16.30 -27.46 36.23
CA THR A 759 -17.12 -26.58 35.40
C THR A 759 -18.27 -25.97 36.19
N SER A 760 -18.47 -24.67 36.04
CA SER A 760 -19.57 -23.90 36.63
C SER A 760 -20.47 -23.38 35.52
N VAL A 761 -21.76 -23.69 35.56
CA VAL A 761 -22.75 -23.28 34.55
C VAL A 761 -23.71 -22.26 35.16
N PHE A 762 -23.63 -21.02 34.71
CA PHE A 762 -24.45 -19.92 35.18
C PHE A 762 -25.64 -19.70 34.24
N LYS A 763 -26.82 -19.43 34.80
CA LYS A 763 -28.02 -19.08 34.00
C LYS A 763 -28.19 -17.58 33.94
N LEU A 764 -28.34 -17.04 32.74
CA LEU A 764 -28.67 -15.64 32.52
C LEU A 764 -30.19 -15.47 32.59
N ALA A 765 -30.72 -14.86 33.64
CA ALA A 765 -32.15 -14.62 33.81
C ALA A 765 -32.50 -13.18 33.43
N ARG A 766 -33.64 -13.00 32.76
CA ARG A 766 -34.21 -11.67 32.47
C ARG A 766 -35.30 -11.36 33.48
N ALA A 767 -35.27 -10.18 34.07
CA ALA A 767 -36.34 -9.74 34.95
C ALA A 767 -37.66 -9.55 34.15
N PRO A 768 -38.82 -9.99 34.67
CA PRO A 768 -40.08 -9.93 33.93
C PRO A 768 -40.59 -8.49 33.67
N ASP A 769 -40.28 -7.55 34.56
CA ASP A 769 -40.83 -6.18 34.52
C ASP A 769 -39.80 -5.13 34.05
N THR A 770 -38.52 -5.49 33.95
CA THR A 770 -37.41 -4.60 33.56
C THR A 770 -36.57 -5.22 32.45
N SER A 771 -35.89 -4.41 31.63
CA SER A 771 -34.92 -4.90 30.62
C SER A 771 -33.57 -5.33 31.21
N SER A 772 -33.49 -5.49 32.54
CA SER A 772 -32.30 -5.86 33.29
C SER A 772 -32.11 -7.36 33.35
N TYR A 773 -30.85 -7.79 33.38
CA TYR A 773 -30.46 -9.18 33.47
C TYR A 773 -29.75 -9.47 34.79
N SER A 774 -29.86 -10.69 35.27
CA SER A 774 -29.14 -11.18 36.45
C SER A 774 -28.59 -12.57 36.19
N ILE A 775 -27.55 -12.94 36.93
CA ILE A 775 -26.97 -14.27 36.85
C ILE A 775 -27.46 -15.09 38.03
N VAL A 776 -28.07 -16.23 37.73
CA VAL A 776 -28.72 -17.13 38.70
C VAL A 776 -27.97 -18.46 38.74
N GLU A 777 -28.01 -19.09 39.92
CA GLU A 777 -27.65 -20.48 40.27
C GLU A 777 -26.65 -21.20 39.35
N ALA A 778 -25.46 -21.49 39.90
CA ALA A 778 -24.45 -22.27 39.21
C ALA A 778 -24.70 -23.79 39.37
N VAL A 779 -24.79 -24.51 38.25
CA VAL A 779 -24.70 -25.98 38.24
C VAL A 779 -23.23 -26.38 38.09
N SER A 780 -22.75 -27.34 38.89
CA SER A 780 -21.38 -27.84 38.77
C SER A 780 -21.32 -29.15 37.98
N ALA A 781 -20.35 -29.25 37.08
CA ALA A 781 -20.06 -30.43 36.27
C ALA A 781 -18.55 -30.67 36.19
N MET A 782 -18.12 -31.78 35.59
CA MET A 782 -16.70 -32.09 35.40
C MET A 782 -16.40 -32.47 33.95
N THR A 783 -15.27 -32.01 33.44
CA THR A 783 -14.79 -32.32 32.10
C THR A 783 -13.28 -32.55 32.08
N LEU A 784 -12.68 -32.57 30.89
CA LEU A 784 -11.23 -32.68 30.73
C LEU A 784 -10.50 -31.49 31.37
N PRO A 785 -9.37 -31.73 32.06
CA PRO A 785 -8.53 -30.66 32.58
C PRO A 785 -7.80 -29.93 31.45
N ASN A 786 -7.45 -28.67 31.71
CA ASN A 786 -6.66 -27.80 30.82
C ASN A 786 -7.20 -27.76 29.38
N LEU A 787 -8.47 -27.38 29.22
CA LEU A 787 -9.06 -27.18 27.90
C LEU A 787 -8.26 -26.19 27.07
N LEU A 788 -8.23 -26.42 25.76
CA LEU A 788 -7.75 -25.44 24.80
C LEU A 788 -8.71 -24.24 24.78
N THR A 789 -8.18 -23.05 24.48
CA THR A 789 -8.96 -21.81 24.45
C THR A 789 -10.16 -21.94 23.49
N ASN A 790 -11.36 -21.56 23.94
CA ASN A 790 -12.61 -21.63 23.18
C ASN A 790 -12.98 -23.02 22.61
N CYS A 791 -12.43 -24.11 23.16
CA CYS A 791 -12.68 -25.49 22.70
C CYS A 791 -13.75 -26.22 23.55
N SER A 792 -14.86 -25.54 23.84
CA SER A 792 -16.04 -26.07 24.53
C SER A 792 -17.28 -25.78 23.69
N TYR A 793 -17.95 -26.83 23.21
CA TYR A 793 -19.03 -26.74 22.24
C TYR A 793 -20.27 -27.47 22.72
N MET A 794 -21.41 -26.81 22.64
CA MET A 794 -22.72 -27.40 22.84
C MET A 794 -23.36 -27.60 21.48
N ILE A 795 -23.76 -28.83 21.14
CA ILE A 795 -24.38 -29.17 19.86
C ILE A 795 -25.71 -29.90 20.08
N ASP A 796 -26.65 -29.70 19.17
CA ASP A 796 -27.91 -30.46 19.13
C ASP A 796 -27.62 -31.94 18.84
N SER A 797 -28.26 -32.86 19.57
CA SER A 797 -28.07 -34.29 19.35
C SER A 797 -28.71 -34.85 18.07
N GLU A 798 -29.69 -34.16 17.49
CA GLU A 798 -30.42 -34.60 16.29
C GLU A 798 -29.88 -33.97 15.02
N THR A 799 -29.75 -32.65 15.02
CA THR A 799 -29.24 -31.88 13.86
C THR A 799 -27.74 -31.72 13.90
N GLY A 800 -27.14 -31.84 15.08
CA GLY A 800 -25.73 -31.57 15.29
C GLY A 800 -25.35 -30.08 15.27
N ALA A 801 -26.31 -29.19 15.01
CA ALA A 801 -26.07 -27.76 14.93
C ALA A 801 -25.53 -27.22 16.26
N SER A 802 -24.52 -26.34 16.18
CA SER A 802 -23.98 -25.66 17.35
C SER A 802 -25.02 -24.76 18.00
N MET A 803 -25.18 -24.87 19.31
CA MET A 803 -26.12 -24.11 20.12
C MET A 803 -25.45 -22.85 20.69
N TYR A 804 -25.03 -21.96 19.80
CA TYR A 804 -24.44 -20.67 20.19
C TYR A 804 -25.49 -19.76 20.81
N ALA A 805 -25.05 -18.88 21.71
CA ALA A 805 -25.89 -17.81 22.23
C ALA A 805 -25.88 -16.58 21.31
N ASP A 806 -26.04 -16.79 20.01
CA ASP A 806 -26.10 -15.70 19.04
C ASP A 806 -27.48 -15.00 19.05
N ARG A 807 -27.65 -13.95 18.24
CA ARG A 807 -28.90 -13.17 18.18
C ARG A 807 -30.10 -14.07 17.86
N ALA A 808 -29.92 -15.03 16.95
CA ALA A 808 -30.97 -15.96 16.56
C ALA A 808 -31.32 -16.92 17.72
N GLY A 809 -30.32 -17.47 18.39
CA GLY A 809 -30.45 -18.35 19.55
C GLY A 809 -31.13 -17.66 20.72
N PHE A 810 -30.71 -16.45 21.07
CA PHE A 810 -31.38 -15.65 22.10
C PHE A 810 -32.82 -15.28 21.71
N ALA A 811 -33.06 -14.90 20.46
CA ALA A 811 -34.42 -14.59 19.98
C ALA A 811 -35.34 -15.81 20.02
N ALA A 812 -34.84 -16.99 19.62
CA ALA A 812 -35.57 -18.24 19.67
C ALA A 812 -35.87 -18.66 21.12
N ALA A 813 -34.92 -18.47 22.04
CA ALA A 813 -35.10 -18.76 23.47
C ALA A 813 -36.16 -17.85 24.11
N LEU A 814 -36.17 -16.57 23.75
CA LEU A 814 -37.13 -15.59 24.27
C LEU A 814 -38.56 -15.82 23.75
N ARG A 815 -38.71 -16.35 22.53
CA ARG A 815 -40.02 -16.65 21.92
C ARG A 815 -40.64 -17.97 22.41
N GLY A 816 -39.97 -18.69 23.31
CA GLY A 816 -40.44 -20.00 23.80
C GLY A 816 -40.50 -21.07 22.70
N GLY A 817 -39.63 -20.97 21.69
CA GLY A 817 -39.54 -21.97 20.62
C GLY A 817 -39.19 -23.36 21.17
N ILE A 818 -39.54 -24.42 20.42
CA ILE A 818 -39.15 -25.81 20.73
C ILE A 818 -37.63 -25.89 20.62
N MET A 819 -36.93 -25.74 21.75
CA MET A 819 -35.49 -25.92 21.83
C MET A 819 -35.14 -27.42 21.87
N PRO A 820 -33.96 -27.82 21.35
CA PRO A 820 -33.54 -29.22 21.38
C PRO A 820 -33.58 -29.75 22.81
N GLN A 821 -34.33 -30.84 23.03
CA GLN A 821 -34.43 -31.45 24.37
C GLN A 821 -33.20 -32.28 24.74
N ARG A 822 -32.32 -32.58 23.77
CA ARG A 822 -31.11 -33.40 23.94
C ARG A 822 -29.95 -32.77 23.20
N CYS A 823 -28.81 -32.65 23.87
CA CYS A 823 -27.60 -32.03 23.33
C CYS A 823 -26.35 -32.84 23.70
N PHE A 824 -25.26 -32.58 22.99
CA PHE A 824 -23.93 -33.06 23.36
C PHE A 824 -23.04 -31.90 23.76
N TRP A 825 -22.23 -32.13 24.79
CA TRP A 825 -21.16 -31.23 25.20
C TRP A 825 -19.82 -31.82 24.77
N VAL A 826 -19.18 -31.18 23.80
CA VAL A 826 -17.88 -31.59 23.24
C VAL A 826 -16.81 -30.65 23.77
N THR A 827 -15.75 -31.23 24.35
CA THR A 827 -14.63 -30.48 24.93
C THR A 827 -13.30 -31.06 24.46
N ALA A 828 -12.31 -30.20 24.26
CA ALA A 828 -10.96 -30.62 23.86
C ALA A 828 -9.87 -29.92 24.69
N SER A 829 -8.86 -30.68 25.10
CA SER A 829 -7.64 -30.23 25.78
C SER A 829 -6.43 -30.66 24.97
N ALA A 830 -5.24 -30.08 25.18
CA ALA A 830 -4.03 -30.38 24.39
C ALA A 830 -3.60 -31.87 24.29
N ARG A 831 -4.24 -32.78 25.04
CA ARG A 831 -3.95 -34.23 25.09
C ARG A 831 -5.13 -35.12 24.70
N GLY A 832 -6.30 -34.57 24.40
CA GLY A 832 -7.47 -35.39 24.05
C GLY A 832 -8.78 -34.61 24.00
N ALA A 833 -9.85 -35.30 23.61
CA ALA A 833 -11.19 -34.75 23.55
C ALA A 833 -12.23 -35.69 24.20
N GLN A 834 -13.34 -35.10 24.66
CA GLN A 834 -14.42 -35.81 25.34
C GLN A 834 -15.77 -35.24 24.88
N CYS A 835 -16.72 -36.13 24.64
CA CYS A 835 -18.11 -35.82 24.29
C CYS A 835 -19.04 -36.42 25.35
N GLN A 836 -19.90 -35.60 25.94
CA GLN A 836 -20.87 -35.99 26.97
C GLN A 836 -22.30 -35.74 26.49
N ALA A 837 -23.26 -36.55 26.95
CA ALA A 837 -24.68 -36.29 26.72
C ALA A 837 -25.17 -35.24 27.73
N ASP A 838 -25.55 -34.05 27.26
CA ASP A 838 -25.79 -32.86 28.08
C ASP A 838 -24.56 -32.47 28.95
N ILE A 839 -24.67 -31.37 29.70
CA ILE A 839 -23.56 -30.86 30.53
C ILE A 839 -23.30 -31.78 31.75
N THR A 840 -24.32 -32.48 32.25
CA THR A 840 -24.26 -33.30 33.46
C THR A 840 -24.53 -34.80 33.22
N GLY A 841 -24.65 -35.25 31.98
CA GLY A 841 -24.95 -36.66 31.68
C GLY A 841 -23.70 -37.51 31.38
N ASP A 842 -23.94 -38.69 30.82
CA ASP A 842 -22.89 -39.72 30.64
C ASP A 842 -21.92 -39.38 29.50
N ILE A 843 -20.67 -39.85 29.63
CA ILE A 843 -19.65 -39.73 28.58
C ILE A 843 -19.99 -40.66 27.42
N VAL A 844 -20.18 -40.10 26.23
CA VAL A 844 -20.55 -40.81 25.00
C VAL A 844 -19.33 -41.20 24.17
N GLY A 845 -18.28 -40.38 24.21
CA GLY A 845 -17.03 -40.58 23.47
C GLY A 845 -15.84 -39.93 24.17
N LYS A 846 -14.66 -40.55 24.06
CA LYS A 846 -13.41 -40.01 24.60
C LYS A 846 -12.22 -40.48 23.78
N VAL A 847 -11.31 -39.56 23.45
CA VAL A 847 -10.09 -39.83 22.69
C VAL A 847 -8.88 -39.19 23.36
N LYS A 848 -7.72 -39.84 23.26
CA LYS A 848 -6.41 -39.31 23.68
C LYS A 848 -5.52 -39.15 22.46
N TRP A 849 -4.68 -38.13 22.47
CA TRP A 849 -3.73 -37.82 21.40
C TRP A 849 -2.32 -38.22 21.84
N ASP A 850 -2.07 -39.53 21.97
CA ASP A 850 -0.87 -40.03 22.66
C ASP A 850 0.45 -39.59 21.97
N ASP A 851 0.45 -39.33 20.66
CA ASP A 851 1.63 -38.93 19.87
C ASP A 851 1.61 -37.46 19.42
N HIS A 852 0.54 -36.69 19.69
CA HIS A 852 0.37 -35.35 19.14
C HIS A 852 -0.09 -34.34 20.19
N LYS A 853 0.51 -33.15 20.21
CA LYS A 853 0.11 -32.05 21.09
C LYS A 853 -0.67 -31.02 20.29
N MET A 854 -2.00 -31.03 20.43
CA MET A 854 -2.84 -30.07 19.72
C MET A 854 -2.85 -28.71 20.43
N VAL A 855 -3.05 -27.67 19.62
CA VAL A 855 -3.09 -26.27 20.05
C VAL A 855 -4.44 -25.63 19.79
N ASN A 856 -5.21 -26.18 18.85
CA ASN A 856 -6.58 -25.76 18.61
C ASN A 856 -7.47 -26.96 18.28
N ALA A 857 -8.78 -26.85 18.50
CA ALA A 857 -9.75 -27.84 18.06
C ALA A 857 -11.10 -27.17 17.79
N LEU A 858 -11.75 -27.49 16.67
CA LEU A 858 -13.01 -26.88 16.26
C LEU A 858 -13.96 -27.93 15.67
N ILE A 859 -15.26 -27.74 15.84
CA ILE A 859 -16.27 -28.51 15.11
C ILE A 859 -16.39 -27.91 13.71
N VAL A 860 -16.01 -28.71 12.70
CA VAL A 860 -16.10 -28.33 11.28
C VAL A 860 -17.33 -28.96 10.66
N GLU A 861 -18.09 -28.14 9.94
CA GLU A 861 -19.30 -28.51 9.22
C GLU A 861 -19.01 -28.61 7.72
N ARG A 862 -19.39 -29.75 7.11
CA ARG A 862 -19.31 -29.96 5.67
C ARG A 862 -20.48 -30.82 5.20
N ASN A 863 -21.22 -30.35 4.19
CA ASN A 863 -22.36 -31.08 3.61
C ASN A 863 -23.39 -31.57 4.64
N GLY A 864 -23.63 -30.77 5.70
CA GLY A 864 -24.55 -31.10 6.79
C GLY A 864 -24.03 -32.18 7.77
N SER A 865 -22.78 -32.62 7.66
CA SER A 865 -22.10 -33.46 8.65
C SER A 865 -21.17 -32.63 9.52
N GLN A 866 -21.02 -33.01 10.79
CA GLN A 866 -20.00 -32.41 11.66
C GLN A 866 -18.92 -33.42 12.07
N SER A 867 -17.71 -32.89 12.16
CA SER A 867 -16.54 -33.59 12.65
C SER A 867 -15.78 -32.70 13.64
N LEU A 868 -15.18 -33.32 14.65
CA LEU A 868 -14.23 -32.61 15.51
C LEU A 868 -12.86 -32.63 14.82
N VAL A 869 -12.31 -31.46 14.53
CA VAL A 869 -11.00 -31.31 13.89
C VAL A 869 -10.04 -30.67 14.89
N ALA A 870 -8.95 -31.36 15.21
CA ALA A 870 -7.91 -30.86 16.10
C ALA A 870 -6.64 -30.53 15.32
N TYR A 871 -6.00 -29.41 15.63
CA TYR A 871 -4.85 -28.85 14.92
C TYR A 871 -3.62 -28.82 15.84
N GLY A 872 -2.51 -29.36 15.37
CA GLY A 872 -1.23 -29.40 16.08
C GLY A 872 -0.24 -28.33 15.66
N ASN A 873 0.86 -28.25 16.42
CA ASN A 873 1.93 -27.28 16.19
C ASN A 873 2.84 -27.65 15.01
N GLU A 874 2.90 -28.92 14.64
CA GLU A 874 3.76 -29.41 13.56
C GLU A 874 3.02 -29.43 12.21
N GLY A 875 1.82 -28.85 12.14
CA GLY A 875 0.96 -28.84 10.95
C GLY A 875 0.10 -30.10 10.81
N GLU A 876 0.05 -30.96 11.83
CA GLU A 876 -0.84 -32.12 11.86
C GLU A 876 -2.30 -31.72 12.18
N VAL A 877 -3.24 -32.36 11.50
CA VAL A 877 -4.68 -32.13 11.66
C VAL A 877 -5.39 -33.47 11.83
N LEU A 878 -6.03 -33.68 12.99
CA LEU A 878 -6.71 -34.92 13.36
C LEU A 878 -8.22 -34.75 13.28
N VAL A 879 -8.88 -35.54 12.43
CA VAL A 879 -10.34 -35.50 12.22
C VAL A 879 -11.00 -36.67 12.96
N HIS A 880 -12.02 -36.37 13.76
CA HIS A 880 -12.76 -37.34 14.57
C HIS A 880 -14.27 -37.25 14.35
N THR A 881 -14.97 -38.38 14.51
CA THR A 881 -16.44 -38.45 14.48
C THR A 881 -17.08 -37.81 15.70
N ILE A 882 -18.33 -37.37 15.56
CA ILE A 882 -19.19 -36.92 16.65
C ILE A 882 -20.46 -37.79 16.64
N PRO A 883 -20.96 -38.26 17.81
CA PRO A 883 -20.49 -37.98 19.17
C PRO A 883 -19.41 -38.95 19.70
N HIS A 884 -19.06 -40.01 18.97
CA HIS A 884 -18.24 -41.11 19.50
C HIS A 884 -16.72 -40.84 19.54
N LEU A 885 -16.22 -39.79 18.89
CA LEU A 885 -14.79 -39.43 18.84
C LEU A 885 -13.87 -40.52 18.27
N GLU A 886 -14.38 -41.34 17.34
CA GLU A 886 -13.56 -42.27 16.56
C GLU A 886 -12.69 -41.49 15.55
N SER A 887 -11.41 -41.83 15.45
CA SER A 887 -10.48 -41.22 14.49
C SER A 887 -10.86 -41.56 13.04
N LEU A 888 -10.92 -40.54 12.18
CA LEU A 888 -11.25 -40.66 10.76
C LEU A 888 -10.03 -40.44 9.86
N HIS A 889 -9.40 -39.27 9.97
CA HIS A 889 -8.33 -38.84 9.06
C HIS A 889 -7.22 -38.13 9.84
N VAL A 890 -6.00 -38.25 9.31
CA VAL A 890 -4.82 -37.49 9.74
C VAL A 890 -4.32 -36.76 8.50
N ILE A 891 -4.30 -35.44 8.54
CA ILE A 891 -3.90 -34.56 7.44
C ILE A 891 -2.64 -33.82 7.89
N THR A 892 -1.71 -33.58 6.98
CA THR A 892 -0.51 -32.77 7.24
C THR A 892 -0.55 -31.56 6.32
N LEU A 893 -0.53 -30.37 6.91
CA LEU A 893 -0.48 -29.10 6.17
C LEU A 893 0.91 -28.93 5.55
N SER A 894 0.93 -28.52 4.28
CA SER A 894 2.16 -28.24 3.54
C SER A 894 1.97 -26.94 2.76
N PRO A 895 2.80 -25.90 2.98
CA PRO A 895 3.92 -25.85 3.93
C PRO A 895 3.46 -25.88 5.39
N LYS A 896 4.37 -26.22 6.30
CA LYS A 896 4.11 -26.20 7.73
C LYS A 896 3.92 -24.74 8.18
N PRO A 897 2.86 -24.40 8.93
CA PRO A 897 2.66 -23.06 9.47
C PRO A 897 3.70 -22.72 10.54
N GLU A 898 4.28 -21.52 10.46
CA GLU A 898 5.24 -21.01 11.45
C GLU A 898 4.56 -20.26 12.61
N SER A 899 3.35 -19.75 12.40
CA SER A 899 2.52 -19.05 13.40
C SER A 899 1.26 -19.86 13.80
N PRO A 900 0.57 -19.46 14.89
CA PRO A 900 -0.71 -20.05 15.26
C PRO A 900 -1.75 -19.94 14.14
N ILE A 901 -2.42 -21.05 13.85
CA ILE A 901 -3.44 -21.12 12.80
C ILE A 901 -4.78 -20.60 13.33
N SER A 902 -5.39 -19.66 12.61
CA SER A 902 -6.80 -19.30 12.78
C SER A 902 -7.67 -20.14 11.86
N VAL A 903 -8.74 -20.72 12.39
CA VAL A 903 -9.59 -21.68 11.69
C VAL A 903 -11.06 -21.30 11.85
N ASP A 904 -11.88 -21.61 10.84
CA ASP A 904 -13.32 -21.41 10.88
C ASP A 904 -14.13 -22.71 10.80
N LYS A 905 -15.43 -22.63 11.10
CA LYS A 905 -16.34 -23.79 11.13
C LYS A 905 -16.56 -24.43 9.76
N THR A 906 -16.17 -23.77 8.67
CA THR A 906 -16.34 -24.26 7.30
C THR A 906 -15.09 -24.98 6.78
N GLY A 907 -14.02 -25.03 7.58
CA GLY A 907 -12.75 -25.67 7.24
C GLY A 907 -11.74 -24.74 6.57
N TYR A 908 -11.98 -23.42 6.55
CA TYR A 908 -10.96 -22.47 6.12
C TYR A 908 -9.96 -22.24 7.24
N LEU A 909 -8.72 -22.02 6.84
CA LEU A 909 -7.62 -21.75 7.74
C LEU A 909 -6.75 -20.62 7.20
N VAL A 910 -6.27 -19.78 8.12
CA VAL A 910 -5.36 -18.67 7.82
C VAL A 910 -4.23 -18.68 8.82
N TYR A 911 -3.01 -18.48 8.33
CA TYR A 911 -1.81 -18.30 9.14
C TYR A 911 -0.86 -17.33 8.44
N CYS A 912 0.05 -16.73 9.19
CA CYS A 912 1.06 -15.84 8.64
C CYS A 912 2.47 -16.34 8.93
N ASP A 913 3.42 -16.01 8.07
CA ASP A 913 4.83 -16.20 8.36
C ASP A 913 5.44 -14.81 8.53
N ALA A 914 5.98 -14.54 9.72
CA ALA A 914 6.62 -13.29 10.05
C ALA A 914 7.99 -13.17 9.37
N MET A 915 8.53 -11.96 9.36
CA MET A 915 9.88 -11.73 8.88
C MET A 915 10.88 -12.44 9.80
N THR A 916 11.92 -13.00 9.20
CA THR A 916 13.05 -13.59 9.94
C THR A 916 14.34 -13.00 9.41
N ASN A 917 15.47 -13.19 10.09
CA ASN A 917 16.76 -12.73 9.59
C ASN A 917 17.09 -13.25 8.17
N SER A 918 16.42 -14.32 7.70
CA SER A 918 16.53 -14.86 6.34
C SER A 918 15.35 -14.52 5.42
N ARG A 919 14.22 -14.00 5.94
CA ARG A 919 13.02 -13.68 5.18
C ARG A 919 12.66 -12.21 5.38
N VAL A 920 12.90 -11.38 4.35
CA VAL A 920 12.62 -9.93 4.38
C VAL A 920 11.20 -9.59 3.88
N GLN A 921 10.29 -10.56 3.98
CA GLN A 921 8.91 -10.46 3.52
C GLN A 921 8.02 -11.18 4.51
N SER A 922 6.89 -10.57 4.89
CA SER A 922 5.84 -11.26 5.65
C SER A 922 4.78 -11.80 4.68
N THR A 923 4.26 -12.99 4.95
CA THR A 923 3.23 -13.62 4.10
C THR A 923 2.01 -14.03 4.92
N VAL A 924 0.82 -13.88 4.35
CA VAL A 924 -0.42 -14.42 4.93
C VAL A 924 -0.96 -15.49 3.98
N THR A 925 -1.05 -16.72 4.46
CA THR A 925 -1.52 -17.86 3.67
C THR A 925 -2.99 -18.13 3.97
N LEU A 926 -3.82 -18.07 2.93
CA LEU A 926 -5.21 -18.54 2.94
C LEU A 926 -5.23 -19.99 2.48
N ALA A 927 -5.83 -20.87 3.27
CA ALA A 927 -5.90 -22.29 2.99
C ALA A 927 -7.25 -22.87 3.42
N THR A 928 -7.49 -24.13 3.06
CA THR A 928 -8.73 -24.85 3.36
C THR A 928 -8.42 -26.32 3.63
N LEU A 929 -9.28 -26.99 4.40
CA LEU A 929 -9.31 -28.45 4.51
C LEU A 929 -9.98 -29.13 3.31
N PHE A 930 -10.66 -28.34 2.46
CA PHE A 930 -11.51 -28.80 1.37
C PHE A 930 -11.13 -28.11 0.04
N SER A 931 -10.02 -28.49 -0.58
CA SER A 931 -9.46 -27.80 -1.77
C SER A 931 -10.40 -27.67 -2.98
N SER A 932 -11.44 -28.49 -3.11
CA SER A 932 -12.36 -28.44 -4.25
C SER A 932 -13.47 -27.39 -4.08
N GLY A 933 -13.75 -26.62 -5.14
CA GLY A 933 -14.96 -25.79 -5.25
C GLY A 933 -14.80 -24.32 -4.87
N HIS A 934 -13.56 -23.89 -4.58
CA HIS A 934 -13.23 -22.52 -4.22
C HIS A 934 -12.67 -21.75 -5.42
N ALA A 935 -12.93 -20.43 -5.50
CA ALA A 935 -12.37 -19.57 -6.54
C ALA A 935 -11.44 -18.51 -5.92
N TYR A 936 -10.20 -18.91 -5.68
CA TYR A 936 -9.12 -18.03 -5.22
C TYR A 936 -7.96 -17.93 -6.23
N ASP A 937 -8.18 -18.37 -7.47
CA ASP A 937 -7.20 -18.33 -8.55
C ASP A 937 -6.78 -16.90 -8.88
N ASP A 938 -5.48 -16.69 -9.13
CA ASP A 938 -4.94 -15.39 -9.46
C ASP A 938 -5.57 -14.83 -10.76
N PRO A 939 -5.92 -13.53 -10.77
CA PRO A 939 -6.58 -12.94 -11.91
C PRO A 939 -5.62 -12.84 -13.10
N PHE A 940 -6.18 -13.00 -14.29
CA PHE A 940 -5.55 -12.62 -15.54
C PHE A 940 -5.45 -11.10 -15.57
N THR A 941 -4.30 -10.58 -15.99
CA THR A 941 -4.06 -9.13 -15.98
C THR A 941 -3.60 -8.64 -17.34
N ALA A 942 -4.18 -7.53 -17.81
CA ALA A 942 -3.77 -6.84 -19.02
C ALA A 942 -3.19 -5.48 -18.64
N LEU A 943 -1.86 -5.39 -18.52
CA LEU A 943 -1.18 -4.20 -17.99
C LEU A 943 -1.35 -2.94 -18.86
N MET A 944 -1.43 -3.11 -20.17
CA MET A 944 -1.52 -2.00 -21.13
C MET A 944 -2.95 -1.59 -21.49
N GLU A 945 -3.96 -2.24 -20.90
CA GLU A 945 -5.34 -1.81 -21.07
C GLU A 945 -5.56 -0.46 -20.37
N HIS A 946 -6.32 0.44 -20.99
CA HIS A 946 -6.52 1.83 -20.54
C HIS A 946 -5.26 2.73 -20.54
N ALA A 947 -4.11 2.26 -21.05
CA ALA A 947 -2.94 3.11 -21.23
C ALA A 947 -3.29 4.31 -22.14
N THR A 948 -2.91 5.50 -21.69
CA THR A 948 -3.20 6.74 -22.42
C THR A 948 -2.19 6.96 -23.56
N THR A 949 -2.49 7.89 -24.46
CA THR A 949 -1.52 8.30 -25.49
C THR A 949 -0.48 9.22 -24.89
N ILE A 950 0.79 9.00 -25.21
CA ILE A 950 1.88 9.91 -24.83
C ILE A 950 1.57 11.29 -25.41
N SER A 951 1.35 12.29 -24.55
CA SER A 951 1.19 13.67 -24.96
C SER A 951 2.44 14.14 -25.71
N PRO A 952 2.31 14.99 -26.75
CA PRO A 952 3.48 15.56 -27.40
C PRO A 952 4.30 16.35 -26.37
N GLN A 953 5.62 16.26 -26.47
CA GLN A 953 6.51 17.06 -25.64
C GLN A 953 6.21 18.54 -25.90
N HIS A 954 5.97 19.31 -24.83
CA HIS A 954 5.68 20.73 -24.95
C HIS A 954 6.86 21.44 -25.62
N GLN A 955 6.60 21.99 -26.80
CA GLN A 955 7.55 22.86 -27.49
C GLN A 955 7.42 24.27 -26.91
N SER A 956 8.52 25.00 -26.81
CA SER A 956 8.49 26.38 -26.34
C SER A 956 7.56 27.21 -27.25
N ALA A 957 6.42 27.64 -26.71
CA ALA A 957 5.57 28.61 -27.39
C ALA A 957 6.34 29.93 -27.44
N HIS A 958 6.79 30.32 -28.63
CA HIS A 958 7.35 31.63 -28.90
C HIS A 958 6.25 32.70 -28.86
N THR A 959 5.67 32.94 -27.69
CA THR A 959 4.69 34.01 -27.47
C THR A 959 5.09 34.80 -26.23
N GLY A 960 5.79 35.93 -26.43
CA GLY A 960 6.23 36.84 -25.37
C GLY A 960 7.75 37.09 -25.36
N TRP A 961 8.28 37.66 -24.27
CA TRP A 961 9.70 38.01 -24.06
C TRP A 961 10.70 36.86 -24.28
N THR A 962 10.22 35.62 -24.40
CA THR A 962 10.98 34.48 -24.93
C THR A 962 11.57 34.78 -26.31
N SER A 963 11.00 35.72 -27.09
CA SER A 963 11.60 36.25 -28.32
C SER A 963 12.89 37.07 -28.12
N LEU A 964 13.09 37.71 -26.96
CA LEU A 964 14.30 38.47 -26.64
C LEU A 964 15.43 37.56 -26.14
N LEU A 965 15.10 36.46 -25.45
CA LEU A 965 16.06 35.37 -25.19
C LEU A 965 16.32 34.53 -26.46
N ALA A 966 15.35 34.41 -27.36
CA ALA A 966 15.52 33.74 -28.66
C ALA A 966 16.54 34.46 -29.57
N THR A 967 16.81 35.76 -29.37
CA THR A 967 17.94 36.42 -30.04
C THR A 967 19.31 35.88 -29.61
N TRP A 968 19.41 35.20 -28.46
CA TRP A 968 20.63 34.50 -28.01
C TRP A 968 20.68 33.03 -28.43
N PHE A 969 19.53 32.40 -28.70
CA PHE A 969 19.45 31.03 -29.18
C PHE A 969 19.19 31.03 -30.69
N HIS A 970 20.25 30.85 -31.48
CA HIS A 970 20.12 30.61 -32.92
C HIS A 970 19.12 29.47 -33.18
N SER A 971 18.11 29.76 -34.01
CA SER A 971 17.17 28.82 -34.63
C SER A 971 17.75 27.41 -34.80
N THR A 972 17.46 26.50 -33.87
CA THR A 972 17.79 25.07 -34.00
C THR A 972 16.68 24.40 -34.81
N ASP A 973 17.07 23.67 -35.86
CA ASP A 973 16.15 22.75 -36.53
C ASP A 973 15.59 21.76 -35.50
N TYR A 974 14.27 21.69 -35.36
CA TYR A 974 13.63 20.85 -34.35
C TYR A 974 14.04 19.37 -34.51
N MET A 975 14.60 18.80 -33.44
CA MET A 975 15.02 17.40 -33.39
C MET A 975 13.86 16.50 -32.96
N THR A 976 13.50 15.53 -33.79
CA THR A 976 12.48 14.53 -33.49
C THR A 976 13.10 13.26 -32.91
N GLY A 977 12.37 12.55 -32.05
CA GLY A 977 12.82 11.27 -31.50
C GLY A 977 13.24 10.22 -32.53
N GLU A 978 12.52 10.11 -33.65
CA GLU A 978 12.86 9.18 -34.75
C GLU A 978 14.22 9.51 -35.40
N ARG A 979 14.52 10.81 -35.57
CA ARG A 979 15.84 11.26 -36.05
C ARG A 979 16.92 10.94 -35.04
N LEU A 980 16.69 11.16 -33.74
CA LEU A 980 17.65 10.77 -32.70
C LEU A 980 17.90 9.27 -32.66
N ASP A 981 16.84 8.48 -32.77
CA ASP A 981 16.93 7.03 -32.89
C ASP A 981 17.79 6.59 -34.09
N SER A 982 17.69 7.28 -35.22
CA SER A 982 18.56 7.03 -36.38
C SER A 982 20.02 7.44 -36.15
N ILE A 983 20.27 8.48 -35.34
CA ILE A 983 21.62 8.90 -34.94
C ILE A 983 22.25 7.84 -34.03
N PHE A 984 21.46 7.26 -33.12
CA PHE A 984 21.92 6.25 -32.17
C PHE A 984 22.20 4.90 -32.82
N ALA A 985 21.22 4.35 -33.54
CA ALA A 985 21.32 3.03 -34.15
C ALA A 985 22.03 3.02 -35.52
N GLY A 986 22.10 4.16 -36.20
CA GLY A 986 22.54 4.28 -37.59
C GLY A 986 21.38 4.16 -38.59
N TYR A 987 21.66 4.49 -39.86
CA TYR A 987 20.66 4.54 -40.93
C TYR A 987 20.04 3.17 -41.28
N ASP A 988 20.73 2.07 -40.99
CA ASP A 988 20.29 0.71 -41.30
C ASP A 988 19.51 0.03 -40.16
N ARG A 989 19.00 0.82 -39.18
CA ARG A 989 18.25 0.28 -38.03
C ARG A 989 17.02 -0.48 -38.51
N THR A 990 16.95 -1.78 -38.18
CA THR A 990 15.75 -2.59 -38.41
C THR A 990 14.71 -2.29 -37.34
N VAL A 991 13.46 -2.04 -37.73
CA VAL A 991 12.33 -1.94 -36.79
C VAL A 991 11.57 -3.28 -36.82
N PRO A 992 11.37 -3.96 -35.67
CA PRO A 992 10.63 -5.23 -35.63
C PRO A 992 9.23 -5.09 -36.24
N ILE A 993 8.85 -6.02 -37.11
CA ILE A 993 7.52 -6.07 -37.74
C ILE A 993 6.51 -6.54 -36.67
N GLY A 994 6.02 -5.60 -35.86
CA GLY A 994 5.08 -5.87 -34.78
C GLY A 994 4.74 -4.66 -33.90
N THR A 995 5.58 -3.61 -33.90
CA THR A 995 5.44 -2.42 -33.03
C THR A 995 4.81 -1.20 -33.70
N SER A 996 4.46 -1.25 -34.99
CA SER A 996 3.79 -0.14 -35.67
C SER A 996 2.28 -0.14 -35.39
N ASN A 997 1.85 0.52 -34.32
CA ASN A 997 0.49 1.07 -34.31
C ASN A 997 0.41 2.12 -35.41
N LYS A 998 -0.48 1.91 -36.39
CA LYS A 998 -0.81 2.90 -37.43
C LYS A 998 -1.23 4.20 -36.73
N LEU A 999 -0.34 5.18 -36.64
CA LEU A 999 -0.71 6.56 -36.38
C LEU A 999 -1.63 7.01 -37.51
N GLN A 1000 -2.91 7.21 -37.17
CA GLN A 1000 -3.89 7.85 -38.01
C GLN A 1000 -3.45 9.30 -38.26
N LYS A 1001 -2.80 9.54 -39.40
CA LYS A 1001 -2.79 10.88 -40.00
C LYS A 1001 -4.20 11.18 -40.51
N ASN A 1002 -4.99 11.88 -39.71
CA ASN A 1002 -6.17 12.60 -40.17
C ASN A 1002 -6.44 13.78 -39.23
N GLN A 1003 -5.77 14.90 -39.47
CA GLN A 1003 -6.38 16.22 -39.31
C GLN A 1003 -5.66 17.23 -40.23
N PRO A 1004 -6.41 18.15 -40.88
CA PRO A 1004 -5.86 19.06 -41.86
C PRO A 1004 -5.40 20.36 -41.19
N ASP A 1005 -4.21 20.85 -41.56
CA ASP A 1005 -3.77 22.21 -41.22
C ASP A 1005 -4.42 23.26 -42.16
N PRO A 1006 -4.66 24.48 -41.66
CA PRO A 1006 -5.27 25.56 -42.43
C PRO A 1006 -4.25 26.24 -43.36
N ALA A 1007 -4.75 26.71 -44.49
CA ALA A 1007 -3.99 27.26 -45.61
C ALA A 1007 -3.31 28.62 -45.34
N GLY A 1008 -2.20 28.87 -46.05
CA GLY A 1008 -1.60 30.19 -46.23
C GLY A 1008 -0.47 30.26 -47.28
N PHE A 1009 -0.85 30.58 -48.53
CA PHE A 1009 -0.09 31.25 -49.61
C PHE A 1009 1.02 30.54 -50.44
N GLU A 1010 0.59 30.11 -51.64
CA GLU A 1010 1.16 30.09 -53.02
C GLU A 1010 2.51 30.84 -53.33
N LEU A 1011 3.35 30.51 -54.34
CA LEU A 1011 3.24 30.03 -55.76
C LEU A 1011 4.67 29.55 -56.22
N PRO A 1012 4.89 28.74 -57.30
CA PRO A 1012 4.61 29.14 -58.69
C PRO A 1012 4.12 28.05 -59.69
N THR A 1013 3.56 28.58 -60.78
CA THR A 1013 3.15 28.03 -62.08
C THR A 1013 4.25 27.20 -62.80
N THR A 1014 4.04 26.15 -63.61
CA THR A 1014 3.24 26.01 -64.86
C THR A 1014 3.14 24.52 -65.31
N GLN A 1015 1.96 24.18 -65.88
CA GLN A 1015 1.39 23.04 -66.68
C GLN A 1015 2.27 22.10 -67.57
N PRO A 1016 1.73 21.02 -68.25
CA PRO A 1016 0.49 20.21 -68.04
C PRO A 1016 0.59 18.64 -68.22
N VAL A 1017 -0.23 17.92 -67.42
CA VAL A 1017 -1.22 16.84 -67.72
C VAL A 1017 -0.89 15.61 -68.61
N GLN A 1018 -1.11 14.39 -68.07
CA GLN A 1018 -2.15 13.43 -68.55
C GLN A 1018 -2.60 12.36 -67.52
N THR A 1019 -3.74 12.66 -66.89
CA THR A 1019 -4.98 11.84 -66.73
C THR A 1019 -4.91 10.38 -66.27
N VAL A 1020 -4.71 10.16 -64.96
CA VAL A 1020 -5.05 8.90 -64.24
C VAL A 1020 -5.73 9.12 -62.86
N PRO A 1021 -5.57 10.25 -62.13
CA PRO A 1021 -6.13 10.36 -60.76
C PRO A 1021 -7.65 10.59 -60.65
N PHE A 1022 -8.26 11.32 -61.59
CA PHE A 1022 -9.67 11.75 -61.46
C PHE A 1022 -10.68 10.61 -61.53
N GLN A 1023 -10.35 9.54 -62.26
CA GLN A 1023 -11.24 8.39 -62.44
C GLN A 1023 -11.31 7.52 -61.19
N ARG A 1024 -10.21 7.41 -60.44
CA ARG A 1024 -10.17 6.75 -59.12
C ARG A 1024 -10.92 7.55 -58.04
N LEU A 1025 -10.90 8.87 -58.15
CA LEU A 1025 -11.61 9.75 -57.21
C LEU A 1025 -13.12 9.65 -57.41
N HIS A 1026 -13.59 9.55 -58.66
CA HIS A 1026 -15.01 9.32 -58.96
C HIS A 1026 -15.48 7.91 -58.54
N SER A 1027 -14.67 6.87 -58.71
CA SER A 1027 -15.04 5.53 -58.22
C SER A 1027 -15.10 5.47 -56.69
N ALA A 1028 -14.14 6.11 -56.01
CA ALA A 1028 -14.13 6.17 -54.54
C ALA A 1028 -15.30 7.00 -53.98
N LEU A 1029 -15.74 8.05 -54.69
CA LEU A 1029 -16.91 8.84 -54.30
C LEU A 1029 -18.23 8.07 -54.50
N ALA A 1030 -18.34 7.29 -55.58
CA ALA A 1030 -19.50 6.44 -55.83
C ALA A 1030 -19.60 5.31 -54.78
N GLU A 1031 -18.48 4.68 -54.43
CA GLU A 1031 -18.42 3.62 -53.41
C GLU A 1031 -18.80 4.17 -52.02
N ARG A 1032 -18.37 5.40 -51.70
CA ARG A 1032 -18.73 6.06 -50.45
C ARG A 1032 -20.19 6.49 -50.39
N GLY A 1033 -20.77 6.89 -51.53
CA GLY A 1033 -22.20 7.18 -51.64
C GLY A 1033 -23.05 5.94 -51.38
N GLN A 1034 -22.62 4.79 -51.90
CA GLN A 1034 -23.32 3.51 -51.72
C GLN A 1034 -23.25 3.03 -50.26
N MET A 1035 -22.11 3.20 -49.59
CA MET A 1035 -21.99 2.90 -48.16
C MET A 1035 -22.85 3.82 -47.27
N LEU A 1036 -23.02 5.09 -47.65
CA LEU A 1036 -23.89 6.03 -46.94
C LEU A 1036 -25.36 5.62 -47.06
N GLU A 1037 -25.79 5.19 -48.25
CA GLU A 1037 -27.14 4.70 -48.50
C GLU A 1037 -27.43 3.37 -47.76
N ASP A 1038 -26.41 2.50 -47.63
CA ASP A 1038 -26.50 1.29 -46.79
C ASP A 1038 -26.60 1.62 -45.28
N LEU A 1039 -25.90 2.66 -44.83
CA LEU A 1039 -25.90 3.09 -43.43
C LEU A 1039 -27.21 3.79 -43.06
N GLU A 1040 -27.78 4.58 -43.97
CA GLU A 1040 -29.12 5.16 -43.83
C GLU A 1040 -30.18 4.06 -43.70
N ARG A 1041 -30.14 3.03 -44.55
CA ARG A 1041 -31.04 1.87 -44.45
C ARG A 1041 -30.89 1.11 -43.11
N HIS A 1042 -29.69 1.00 -42.57
CA HIS A 1042 -29.49 0.40 -41.25
C HIS A 1042 -30.03 1.29 -40.11
N LEU A 1043 -29.85 2.60 -40.19
CA LEU A 1043 -30.41 3.54 -39.22
C LEU A 1043 -31.93 3.54 -39.25
N ASP A 1044 -32.56 3.47 -40.42
CA ASP A 1044 -34.01 3.34 -40.54
C ASP A 1044 -34.49 2.02 -39.93
N SER A 1045 -33.77 0.92 -40.14
CA SER A 1045 -34.10 -0.37 -39.53
C SER A 1045 -33.98 -0.37 -38.00
N LEU A 1046 -32.98 0.33 -37.45
CA LEU A 1046 -32.80 0.50 -36.00
C LEU A 1046 -33.88 1.42 -35.42
N THR A 1047 -34.27 2.46 -36.16
CA THR A 1047 -35.34 3.37 -35.76
C THR A 1047 -36.69 2.64 -35.73
N GLN A 1048 -36.94 1.79 -36.72
CA GLN A 1048 -38.12 0.93 -36.75
C GLN A 1048 -38.11 -0.08 -35.58
N GLY A 1049 -36.97 -0.74 -35.34
CA GLY A 1049 -36.81 -1.71 -34.26
C GLY A 1049 -36.95 -1.10 -32.86
N THR A 1050 -36.49 0.13 -32.66
CA THR A 1050 -36.69 0.87 -31.41
C THR A 1050 -38.13 1.31 -31.23
N GLN A 1051 -38.83 1.73 -32.28
CA GLN A 1051 -40.28 2.01 -32.21
C GLN A 1051 -41.09 0.75 -31.86
N ASP A 1052 -40.74 -0.40 -32.43
CA ASP A 1052 -41.40 -1.68 -32.14
C ASP A 1052 -41.15 -2.12 -30.69
N MET A 1053 -39.92 -1.98 -30.17
CA MET A 1053 -39.62 -2.24 -28.76
C MET A 1053 -40.39 -1.32 -27.82
N VAL A 1054 -40.52 -0.03 -28.15
CA VAL A 1054 -41.32 0.92 -27.36
C VAL A 1054 -42.80 0.55 -27.39
N ALA A 1055 -43.34 0.11 -28.54
CA ALA A 1055 -44.72 -0.38 -28.64
C ALA A 1055 -44.93 -1.65 -27.81
N GLN A 1056 -43.97 -2.56 -27.81
CA GLN A 1056 -43.99 -3.79 -27.01
C GLN A 1056 -43.89 -3.50 -25.51
N ALA A 1057 -43.04 -2.57 -25.10
CA ALA A 1057 -42.93 -2.11 -23.72
C ALA A 1057 -44.23 -1.46 -23.23
N LYS A 1058 -44.88 -0.64 -24.07
CA LYS A 1058 -46.21 -0.06 -23.76
C LYS A 1058 -47.29 -1.13 -23.63
N ARG A 1059 -47.28 -2.17 -24.47
CA ARG A 1059 -48.18 -3.32 -24.34
C ARG A 1059 -47.95 -4.09 -23.03
N LEU A 1060 -46.70 -4.38 -22.69
CA LEU A 1060 -46.36 -5.06 -21.44
C LEU A 1060 -46.76 -4.23 -20.22
N ALA A 1061 -46.56 -2.91 -20.26
CA ALA A 1061 -47.01 -2.01 -19.20
C ALA A 1061 -48.54 -2.04 -19.05
N ALA A 1062 -49.29 -2.00 -20.16
CA ALA A 1062 -50.75 -2.10 -20.15
C ALA A 1062 -51.26 -3.47 -19.64
N GLU A 1063 -50.57 -4.56 -19.98
CA GLU A 1063 -50.89 -5.90 -19.44
C GLU A 1063 -50.61 -6.00 -17.94
N GLN A 1064 -49.55 -5.37 -17.45
CA GLN A 1064 -49.23 -5.31 -16.01
C GLN A 1064 -50.25 -4.45 -15.25
N GLU A 1065 -50.70 -3.33 -15.83
CA GLU A 1065 -51.78 -2.53 -15.27
C GLU A 1065 -53.12 -3.28 -15.27
N ALA A 1066 -53.44 -4.01 -16.34
CA ALA A 1066 -54.65 -4.83 -16.41
C ALA A 1066 -54.64 -5.99 -15.39
N LYS A 1067 -53.48 -6.61 -15.14
CA LYS A 1067 -53.31 -7.61 -14.08
C LYS A 1067 -53.47 -7.03 -12.69
N LYS A 1068 -53.10 -5.76 -12.48
CA LYS A 1068 -53.25 -5.08 -11.19
C LYS A 1068 -54.72 -4.78 -10.84
N TRP A 1069 -55.62 -4.79 -11.84
CA TRP A 1069 -57.06 -4.55 -11.64
C TRP A 1069 -57.86 -5.82 -11.34
N PHE A 1070 -57.38 -6.99 -11.77
CA PHE A 1070 -57.93 -8.29 -11.38
C PHE A 1070 -57.00 -8.93 -10.34
N GLY A 1071 -57.19 -8.56 -9.07
CA GLY A 1071 -56.37 -9.07 -7.96
C GLY A 1071 -56.32 -10.60 -7.91
N PHE A 1072 -55.16 -11.14 -8.24
CA PHE A 1072 -54.66 -12.46 -7.85
C PHE A 1072 -53.28 -12.30 -7.23
#